data_AF-A0A842NK65-F1
#
_entry.id   AF-A0A842NK65-F1
#
_cell.length_a   1.000
_cell.length_b   1.000
_cell.length_c   1.000
_cell.angle_alpha   90.00
_cell.angle_beta   90.00
_cell.angle_gamma   90.00
#
_symmetry.space_group_name_H-M   'P 1'
#
loop_
_entity.id
_entity.type
_entity.pdbx_description
1 polymer ?
#
loop_
_entity_poly.entity_id
_entity_poly.type
_entity_poly.pdbx_seq_one_letter_code
_entity_poly.pdbx_strand_id
1 'polypeptide(L)'
;MSNLSVDTADVKRFFNALWPGQEDGFLSISSDGPSGLSSKFFSHPLKLDLLCNAIERWSARNVWFTVGLIGQRPDKGRGKVEDVTGIPGLVSDIDCLGGTHTETHLPTKEQALKLLSEIPFKPSLLIGSGGGYQGYWLFSQPWIFENQDEREQAKALSRRWQAFILSRAKEHGWKLDNCGSIEHLFRIPGTFNMKAEPVPVEIVEKNGFRYSVESLEEFLDDIPDHSQQEKQSAGSDVGKGSGRIWDIVEKCSFLRHCRNDVASLPEPDWWSMVCSLCFEGGSGVVVHELSKNYPKYDVRETNKKILEALKQTGPMTCKVIRRKTGFECPGGGCGIKCPVHILNGQRIERDDPAKQDDHLFEWEDPVLLDDFSLPEMEPLPGILGEFSQAVSAATETPLELAQGLALAAVATACQGKVEVQVKRGYSEPVNAWVNVALESGNRKSSVHAEITHPLLTWEAMKREEMEQEIREAESQRKNQEARLKSLRARYGKAKREDLEELEEEIRELESELVEVPVMPKVWVQDITPEHLGTVMSLHGGRMSIMSAEGGIFDIMGGRYSKNGVPNLDLFLQSHSGDAVRVDRGSRESIYLEHPALSMGLSPQPEVLKSIADAPGFRGRGLLARNLYLLPVSKLGHRSLETEPVQSIIKEKYESIIHALLSLEPSLDERGKPVPHVISLSYAAYEEWLEFSRWVEKDLREGERFEYIMDWAGKLPGAAARLAGLLHCVRYPEQPWSEQIQAETMKQALGFGAIFSSHALKVFNLMGADTSLEGARKVWRWIERERSQSFKKNDCYNSLKGSFPRVADIEPCLDVLEERNYIASYKEKKVGRPSITYTVNPELCQGWS
;
A
#
# COMPACT_ATOMS: atom_id res chain seq x y z
N MET A 1 -46.76 7.97 -19.18
CA MET A 1 -45.33 8.32 -19.23
C MET A 1 -45.22 9.47 -20.21
N SER A 2 -44.91 10.67 -19.74
CA SER A 2 -44.63 11.82 -20.60
C SER A 2 -43.53 11.44 -21.59
N ASN A 3 -43.74 11.73 -22.88
CA ASN A 3 -42.71 11.52 -23.90
C ASN A 3 -41.57 12.51 -23.64
N LEU A 4 -40.56 12.09 -22.88
CA LEU A 4 -39.30 12.83 -22.76
C LEU A 4 -38.65 12.89 -24.14
N SER A 5 -38.46 14.09 -24.65
CA SER A 5 -37.88 14.35 -25.97
C SER A 5 -36.48 14.92 -25.79
N VAL A 6 -35.49 14.31 -26.43
CA VAL A 6 -34.08 14.75 -26.40
C VAL A 6 -33.92 15.95 -27.32
N ASP A 7 -33.28 17.02 -26.86
CA ASP A 7 -32.91 18.14 -27.71
C ASP A 7 -31.62 17.81 -28.48
N THR A 8 -31.80 17.28 -29.69
CA THR A 8 -30.67 16.91 -30.54
C THR A 8 -29.89 18.11 -31.08
N ALA A 9 -30.49 19.31 -31.11
CA ALA A 9 -29.78 20.52 -31.49
C ALA A 9 -28.78 20.90 -30.39
N ASP A 10 -29.15 20.80 -29.12
CA ASP A 10 -28.25 21.02 -27.99
C ASP A 10 -27.12 19.99 -27.90
N VAL A 11 -27.42 18.70 -28.14
CA VAL A 11 -26.39 17.65 -28.22
C VAL A 11 -25.34 17.99 -29.28
N LYS A 12 -25.78 18.39 -30.49
CA LYS A 12 -24.87 18.78 -31.58
C LYS A 12 -24.09 20.04 -31.25
N ARG A 13 -24.76 21.08 -30.72
CA ARG A 13 -24.12 22.33 -30.30
C ARG A 13 -23.04 22.10 -29.26
N PHE A 14 -23.27 21.17 -28.34
CA PHE A 14 -22.32 20.80 -27.29
C PHE A 14 -21.07 20.12 -27.86
N PHE A 15 -21.21 19.01 -28.60
CA PHE A 15 -20.04 18.30 -29.13
C PHE A 15 -19.23 19.12 -30.14
N ASN A 16 -19.90 19.95 -30.96
CA ASN A 16 -19.20 20.90 -31.84
C ASN A 16 -18.44 21.98 -31.07
N ALA A 17 -18.90 22.35 -29.87
CA ALA A 17 -18.18 23.29 -29.02
C ALA A 17 -16.96 22.63 -28.34
N LEU A 18 -17.04 21.36 -27.94
CA LEU A 18 -15.91 20.65 -27.32
C LEU A 18 -14.79 20.38 -28.33
N TRP A 19 -15.14 19.97 -29.55
CA TRP A 19 -14.19 19.46 -30.54
C TRP A 19 -14.23 20.24 -31.86
N PRO A 20 -13.91 21.55 -31.86
CA PRO A 20 -13.84 22.34 -33.09
C PRO A 20 -12.69 21.84 -33.97
N GLY A 21 -12.97 21.63 -35.26
CA GLY A 21 -11.94 21.26 -36.25
C GLY A 21 -11.35 19.85 -36.11
N GLN A 22 -11.78 19.05 -35.14
CA GLN A 22 -11.30 17.69 -34.97
C GLN A 22 -11.95 16.74 -35.98
N GLU A 23 -11.15 16.09 -36.82
CA GLU A 23 -11.62 15.23 -37.91
C GLU A 23 -11.59 13.73 -37.59
N ASP A 24 -10.78 13.32 -36.61
CA ASP A 24 -10.55 11.91 -36.25
C ASP A 24 -10.78 11.63 -34.75
N GLY A 25 -11.27 10.43 -34.44
CA GLY A 25 -11.50 9.95 -33.08
C GLY A 25 -12.95 9.60 -32.79
N PHE A 26 -13.18 9.01 -31.62
CA PHE A 26 -14.48 8.47 -31.21
C PHE A 26 -14.98 9.13 -29.92
N LEU A 27 -16.24 9.57 -29.94
CA LEU A 27 -16.99 9.93 -28.74
C LEU A 27 -17.52 8.64 -28.10
N SER A 28 -17.16 8.41 -26.85
CA SER A 28 -17.69 7.29 -26.05
C SER A 28 -18.91 7.76 -25.26
N ILE A 29 -20.08 7.22 -25.62
CA ILE A 29 -21.38 7.55 -25.01
C ILE A 29 -21.87 6.34 -24.23
N SER A 30 -22.13 6.53 -22.94
CA SER A 30 -22.60 5.50 -22.02
C SER A 30 -24.03 5.76 -21.58
N SER A 31 -24.82 4.71 -21.38
CA SER A 31 -26.15 4.80 -20.79
C SER A 31 -26.37 3.65 -19.79
N ASP A 32 -27.25 3.86 -18.82
CA ASP A 32 -27.63 2.81 -17.88
C ASP A 32 -28.36 1.66 -18.58
N GLY A 33 -28.04 0.44 -18.17
CA GLY A 33 -28.56 -0.80 -18.73
C GLY A 33 -28.82 -1.84 -17.64
N PRO A 34 -29.56 -2.92 -17.97
CA PRO A 34 -30.02 -3.92 -16.99
C PRO A 34 -28.87 -4.68 -16.29
N SER A 35 -27.65 -4.65 -16.84
CA SER A 35 -26.46 -5.31 -16.31
C SER A 35 -25.30 -4.32 -16.05
N GLY A 36 -25.61 -3.03 -15.86
CA GLY A 36 -24.62 -1.95 -15.73
C GLY A 36 -24.54 -1.03 -16.96
N LEU A 37 -23.48 -0.22 -17.04
CA LEU A 37 -23.30 0.76 -18.11
C LEU A 37 -23.08 0.11 -19.48
N SER A 38 -23.84 0.53 -20.48
CA SER A 38 -23.67 0.16 -21.89
C SER A 38 -23.04 1.32 -22.65
N SER A 39 -21.92 1.09 -23.32
CA SER A 39 -21.18 2.15 -24.04
C SER A 39 -21.17 1.92 -25.55
N LYS A 40 -21.34 3.01 -26.31
CA LYS A 40 -21.28 3.05 -27.77
C LYS A 40 -20.30 4.14 -28.21
N PHE A 41 -19.64 3.89 -29.34
CA PHE A 41 -18.61 4.77 -29.89
C PHE A 41 -19.08 5.36 -31.21
N PHE A 42 -18.97 6.67 -31.36
CA PHE A 42 -19.37 7.41 -32.56
C PHE A 42 -18.19 8.21 -33.07
N SER A 43 -17.82 8.03 -34.34
CA SER A 43 -16.75 8.82 -34.96
C SER A 43 -17.17 10.29 -35.04
N HIS A 44 -16.34 11.18 -34.51
CA HIS A 44 -16.55 12.62 -34.58
C HIS A 44 -15.78 13.22 -35.78
N PRO A 45 -16.33 14.21 -36.51
CA PRO A 45 -17.67 14.79 -36.40
C PRO A 45 -18.72 14.06 -37.25
N LEU A 46 -18.28 13.12 -38.10
CA LEU A 46 -19.07 12.52 -39.20
C LEU A 46 -20.32 11.73 -38.76
N LYS A 47 -20.44 11.35 -37.49
CA LYS A 47 -21.56 10.54 -36.99
C LYS A 47 -22.35 11.20 -35.85
N LEU A 48 -22.35 12.53 -35.74
CA LEU A 48 -23.18 13.24 -34.75
C LEU A 48 -24.68 12.96 -34.94
N ASP A 49 -25.18 12.80 -36.16
CA ASP A 49 -26.59 12.41 -36.39
C ASP A 49 -26.90 11.00 -35.85
N LEU A 50 -25.98 10.05 -36.01
CA LEU A 50 -26.12 8.70 -35.48
C LEU A 50 -26.03 8.67 -33.95
N LEU A 51 -25.19 9.54 -33.38
CA LEU A 51 -25.13 9.77 -31.94
C LEU A 51 -26.48 10.31 -31.43
N CYS A 52 -27.03 11.35 -32.06
CA CYS A 52 -28.34 11.90 -31.69
C CYS A 52 -29.45 10.83 -31.76
N ASN A 53 -29.51 10.06 -32.85
CA ASN A 53 -30.47 8.96 -33.00
C ASN A 53 -30.29 7.84 -31.96
N ALA A 54 -29.08 7.69 -31.40
CA ALA A 54 -28.83 6.72 -30.32
C ALA A 54 -29.27 7.28 -28.96
N ILE A 55 -29.00 8.56 -28.69
CA ILE A 55 -29.42 9.24 -27.47
C ILE A 55 -30.95 9.37 -27.41
N GLU A 56 -31.63 9.65 -28.52
CA GLU A 56 -33.11 9.66 -28.59
C GLU A 56 -33.72 8.31 -28.21
N ARG A 57 -33.09 7.20 -28.60
CA ARG A 57 -33.50 5.84 -28.18
C ARG A 57 -33.26 5.56 -26.69
N TRP A 58 -32.52 6.44 -26.03
CA TRP A 58 -32.23 6.44 -24.59
C TRP A 58 -32.91 7.60 -23.87
N SER A 59 -33.96 8.21 -24.43
CA SER A 59 -34.63 9.37 -23.85
C SER A 59 -35.19 9.15 -22.44
N ALA A 60 -35.47 7.91 -22.06
CA ALA A 60 -35.93 7.51 -20.72
C ALA A 60 -34.81 6.91 -19.84
N ARG A 61 -33.54 7.21 -20.15
CA ARG A 61 -32.36 6.64 -19.49
C ARG A 61 -31.37 7.73 -19.12
N ASN A 62 -30.49 7.42 -18.16
CA ASN A 62 -29.35 8.26 -17.91
C ASN A 62 -28.32 8.10 -19.03
N VAL A 63 -27.84 9.21 -19.56
CA VAL A 63 -26.82 9.23 -20.63
C VAL A 63 -25.62 10.07 -20.19
N TRP A 64 -24.44 9.56 -20.47
CA TRP A 64 -23.15 10.18 -20.19
C TRP A 64 -22.21 10.08 -21.38
N PHE A 65 -21.17 10.89 -21.39
CA PHE A 65 -20.04 10.75 -22.31
C PHE A 65 -18.72 10.79 -21.54
N THR A 66 -17.69 10.16 -22.13
CA THR A 66 -16.31 10.31 -21.67
C THR A 66 -15.75 11.64 -22.17
N VAL A 67 -15.19 12.46 -21.28
CA VAL A 67 -14.70 13.79 -21.66
C VAL A 67 -13.57 13.74 -22.69
N GLY A 68 -12.65 12.79 -22.55
CA GLY A 68 -11.56 12.56 -23.48
C GLY A 68 -12.02 11.89 -24.79
N LEU A 69 -11.39 12.31 -25.90
CA LEU A 69 -11.61 11.70 -27.22
C LEU A 69 -10.89 10.36 -27.30
N ILE A 70 -11.58 9.31 -27.74
CA ILE A 70 -11.02 7.97 -27.83
C ILE A 70 -10.38 7.78 -29.21
N GLY A 71 -9.10 7.41 -29.25
CA GLY A 71 -8.38 7.26 -30.52
C GLY A 71 -8.74 5.97 -31.26
N GLN A 72 -8.82 4.86 -30.53
CA GLN A 72 -9.21 3.57 -31.08
C GLN A 72 -10.36 2.99 -30.28
N ARG A 73 -11.37 2.48 -30.99
CA ARG A 73 -12.53 1.86 -30.35
C ARG A 73 -12.08 0.63 -29.53
N PRO A 74 -12.31 0.60 -28.22
CA PRO A 74 -11.94 -0.54 -27.39
C PRO A 74 -12.88 -1.73 -27.63
N ASP A 75 -12.34 -2.95 -27.45
CA ASP A 75 -13.10 -4.20 -27.63
C ASP A 75 -14.24 -4.36 -26.61
N LYS A 76 -14.04 -3.84 -25.39
CA LYS A 76 -15.00 -3.88 -24.28
C LYS A 76 -14.90 -2.62 -23.42
N GLY A 77 -16.03 -2.23 -22.83
CA GLY A 77 -16.10 -1.10 -21.90
C GLY A 77 -16.26 0.25 -22.59
N ARG A 78 -16.03 1.33 -21.83
CA ARG A 78 -16.23 2.72 -22.25
C ARG A 78 -14.98 3.43 -22.79
N GLY A 79 -13.84 2.74 -22.80
CA GLY A 79 -12.52 3.35 -22.95
C GLY A 79 -11.86 3.57 -21.58
N LYS A 80 -10.57 3.28 -21.50
CA LYS A 80 -9.70 3.56 -20.35
C LYS A 80 -8.86 4.80 -20.63
N VAL A 81 -8.09 5.24 -19.64
CA VAL A 81 -7.22 6.42 -19.77
C VAL A 81 -6.21 6.25 -20.91
N GLU A 82 -5.77 5.01 -21.21
CA GLU A 82 -4.84 4.70 -22.28
C GLU A 82 -5.46 4.78 -23.68
N ASP A 83 -6.79 4.77 -23.77
CA ASP A 83 -7.53 4.87 -25.02
C ASP A 83 -7.79 6.35 -25.41
N VAL A 84 -7.60 7.28 -24.47
CA VAL A 84 -7.80 8.73 -24.68
C VAL A 84 -6.65 9.32 -25.49
N THR A 85 -6.95 9.94 -26.62
CA THR A 85 -5.98 10.60 -27.52
C THR A 85 -6.12 12.11 -27.56
N GLY A 86 -7.04 12.68 -26.78
CA GLY A 86 -7.05 14.10 -26.55
C GLY A 86 -8.10 14.53 -25.55
N ILE A 87 -7.98 15.77 -25.07
CA ILE A 87 -8.96 16.42 -24.19
C ILE A 87 -9.37 17.79 -24.77
N PRO A 88 -10.65 18.19 -24.65
CA PRO A 88 -11.15 19.44 -25.22
C PRO A 88 -10.90 20.66 -24.32
N GLY A 89 -10.48 20.41 -23.07
CA GLY A 89 -10.34 21.39 -22.01
C GLY A 89 -10.32 20.73 -20.65
N LEU A 90 -10.30 21.55 -19.61
CA LEU A 90 -10.41 21.12 -18.21
C LEU A 90 -11.87 21.17 -17.78
N VAL A 91 -12.30 20.23 -16.96
CA VAL A 91 -13.71 20.06 -16.59
C VAL A 91 -13.84 19.81 -15.09
N SER A 92 -14.92 20.29 -14.49
CA SER A 92 -15.28 20.01 -13.09
C SER A 92 -16.76 19.68 -12.98
N ASP A 93 -17.11 18.79 -12.05
CA ASP A 93 -18.49 18.53 -11.60
C ASP A 93 -18.68 19.13 -10.20
N ILE A 94 -19.73 19.91 -10.01
CA ILE A 94 -20.09 20.58 -8.75
C ILE A 94 -21.50 20.15 -8.38
N ASP A 95 -21.60 19.12 -7.55
CA ASP A 95 -22.88 18.65 -7.00
C ASP A 95 -23.49 19.65 -6.02
N CYS A 96 -24.82 19.81 -6.04
CA CYS A 96 -25.53 20.78 -5.20
C CYS A 96 -26.55 20.12 -4.24
N LEU A 97 -26.87 20.84 -3.15
CA LEU A 97 -27.96 20.54 -2.23
C LEU A 97 -29.30 20.52 -2.99
N GLY A 98 -30.07 19.44 -2.80
CA GLY A 98 -31.31 19.18 -3.52
C GLY A 98 -31.16 18.21 -4.70
N GLY A 99 -29.94 17.79 -5.03
CA GLY A 99 -29.69 16.64 -5.92
C GLY A 99 -29.84 15.29 -5.22
N THR A 100 -29.75 14.19 -5.98
CA THR A 100 -29.79 12.80 -5.47
C THR A 100 -28.41 12.33 -5.02
N HIS A 101 -27.87 12.97 -3.98
CA HIS A 101 -26.54 12.67 -3.42
C HIS A 101 -26.65 12.34 -1.92
N THR A 102 -25.81 11.42 -1.44
CA THR A 102 -25.76 11.02 -0.01
C THR A 102 -24.90 11.97 0.84
N GLU A 103 -24.12 12.85 0.22
CA GLU A 103 -23.29 13.86 0.89
C GLU A 103 -24.15 15.06 1.32
N THR A 104 -23.95 15.53 2.54
CA THR A 104 -24.75 16.60 3.14
C THR A 104 -24.04 17.95 3.16
N HIS A 105 -22.72 17.97 2.89
CA HIS A 105 -21.90 19.18 2.83
C HIS A 105 -21.68 19.65 1.38
N LEU A 106 -22.78 19.90 0.67
CA LEU A 106 -22.76 20.42 -0.71
C LEU A 106 -23.18 21.90 -0.74
N PRO A 107 -22.78 22.68 -1.76
CA PRO A 107 -23.30 24.02 -1.98
C PRO A 107 -24.77 23.99 -2.42
N THR A 108 -25.55 25.04 -2.16
CA THR A 108 -26.77 25.28 -2.96
C THR A 108 -26.42 25.64 -4.41
N LYS A 109 -27.38 25.63 -5.33
CA LYS A 109 -27.12 26.02 -6.73
C LYS A 109 -26.57 27.45 -6.83
N GLU A 110 -27.08 28.37 -6.03
CA GLU A 110 -26.60 29.75 -5.97
C GLU A 110 -25.16 29.82 -5.43
N GLN A 111 -24.84 29.00 -4.42
CA GLN A 111 -23.50 28.90 -3.86
C GLN A 111 -22.49 28.29 -4.83
N ALA A 112 -22.90 27.30 -5.63
CA ALA A 112 -22.06 26.73 -6.68
C ALA A 112 -21.74 27.75 -7.79
N LEU A 113 -22.74 28.56 -8.20
CA LEU A 113 -22.50 29.67 -9.12
C LEU A 113 -21.56 30.72 -8.51
N LYS A 114 -21.68 30.99 -7.21
CA LYS A 114 -20.77 31.88 -6.51
C LYS A 114 -19.33 31.34 -6.53
N LEU A 115 -19.13 30.07 -6.18
CA LEU A 115 -17.83 29.38 -6.25
C LEU A 115 -17.20 29.51 -7.64
N LEU A 116 -17.99 29.27 -8.69
CA LEU A 116 -17.53 29.38 -10.07
C LEU A 116 -17.15 30.81 -10.48
N SER A 117 -17.79 31.82 -9.90
CA SER A 117 -17.46 33.22 -10.19
C SER A 117 -16.24 33.73 -9.42
N GLU A 118 -15.81 33.03 -8.36
CA GLU A 118 -14.56 33.30 -7.63
C GLU A 118 -13.31 32.75 -8.36
N ILE A 119 -13.50 31.87 -9.36
CA ILE A 119 -12.40 31.33 -10.17
C ILE A 119 -11.96 32.41 -11.19
N PRO A 120 -10.65 32.70 -11.30
CA PRO A 120 -10.16 33.72 -12.25
C PRO A 120 -10.52 33.46 -13.71
N PHE A 121 -10.64 32.17 -14.08
CA PHE A 121 -11.07 31.73 -15.40
C PHE A 121 -12.56 31.40 -15.39
N LYS A 122 -13.35 32.07 -16.22
CA LYS A 122 -14.78 31.77 -16.36
C LYS A 122 -15.00 30.50 -17.18
N PRO A 123 -15.98 29.64 -16.85
CA PRO A 123 -16.33 28.51 -17.70
C PRO A 123 -16.70 28.95 -19.12
N SER A 124 -16.15 28.26 -20.12
CA SER A 124 -16.54 28.37 -21.53
C SER A 124 -17.97 27.89 -21.75
N LEU A 125 -18.33 26.79 -21.07
CA LEU A 125 -19.67 26.24 -20.98
C LEU A 125 -19.98 25.90 -19.52
N LEU A 126 -21.20 26.17 -19.11
CA LEU A 126 -21.75 25.73 -17.84
C LEU A 126 -23.00 24.89 -18.12
N ILE A 127 -22.97 23.62 -17.70
CA ILE A 127 -24.06 22.66 -17.93
C ILE A 127 -24.77 22.39 -16.60
N GLY A 128 -26.07 22.58 -16.55
CA GLY A 128 -26.89 22.15 -15.42
C GLY A 128 -27.12 20.64 -15.53
N SER A 129 -26.51 19.84 -14.65
CA SER A 129 -26.58 18.36 -14.70
C SER A 129 -27.89 17.77 -14.14
N GLY A 130 -28.81 18.64 -13.73
CA GLY A 130 -29.99 18.32 -12.93
C GLY A 130 -29.72 18.21 -11.43
N GLY A 131 -28.53 17.72 -11.02
CA GLY A 131 -28.10 17.64 -9.62
C GLY A 131 -27.12 18.74 -9.18
N GLY A 132 -26.52 19.44 -10.15
CA GLY A 132 -25.49 20.44 -9.90
C GLY A 132 -25.06 21.12 -11.21
N TYR A 133 -23.78 21.51 -11.29
CA TYR A 133 -23.20 22.16 -12.46
C TYR A 133 -21.92 21.46 -12.94
N GLN A 134 -21.79 21.30 -14.25
CA GLN A 134 -20.56 20.86 -14.92
C GLN A 134 -19.94 22.04 -15.66
N GLY A 135 -18.78 22.50 -15.17
CA GLY A 135 -18.03 23.60 -15.75
C GLY A 135 -16.98 23.10 -16.73
N TYR A 136 -16.90 23.71 -17.91
CA TYR A 136 -15.92 23.38 -18.95
C TYR A 136 -15.07 24.61 -19.27
N TRP A 137 -13.75 24.49 -19.12
CA TRP A 137 -12.75 25.48 -19.52
C TRP A 137 -12.04 24.96 -20.76
N LEU A 138 -12.59 25.31 -21.91
CA LEU A 138 -12.19 24.71 -23.19
C LEU A 138 -10.92 25.36 -23.71
N PHE A 139 -10.06 24.55 -24.29
CA PHE A 139 -8.82 25.03 -24.87
C PHE A 139 -9.06 25.78 -26.19
N SER A 140 -8.12 26.66 -26.56
CA SER A 140 -8.08 27.37 -27.85
C SER A 140 -8.17 26.41 -29.03
N GLN A 141 -7.49 25.27 -28.90
CA GLN A 141 -7.66 24.09 -29.74
C GLN A 141 -7.69 22.86 -28.83
N PRO A 142 -8.50 21.83 -29.12
CA PRO A 142 -8.43 20.58 -28.36
C PRO A 142 -7.01 20.03 -28.33
N TRP A 143 -6.57 19.60 -27.15
CA TRP A 143 -5.22 19.05 -26.99
C TRP A 143 -5.23 17.59 -27.43
N ILE A 144 -4.81 17.35 -28.67
CA ILE A 144 -4.63 16.01 -29.23
C ILE A 144 -3.21 15.55 -28.96
N PHE A 145 -3.07 14.36 -28.38
CA PHE A 145 -1.78 13.83 -27.94
C PHE A 145 -1.05 13.19 -29.12
N GLU A 146 0.16 13.68 -29.42
CA GLU A 146 1.03 13.07 -30.42
C GLU A 146 1.76 11.83 -29.88
N ASN A 147 1.96 11.79 -28.57
CA ASN A 147 2.74 10.77 -27.87
C ASN A 147 2.21 10.50 -26.45
N GLN A 148 2.83 9.54 -25.76
CA GLN A 148 2.45 9.17 -24.40
C GLN A 148 2.77 10.27 -23.37
N ASP A 149 3.79 11.09 -23.61
CA ASP A 149 4.23 12.13 -22.67
C ASP A 149 3.21 13.27 -22.59
N GLU A 150 2.68 13.71 -23.74
CA GLU A 150 1.60 14.72 -23.78
C GLU A 150 0.33 14.24 -23.10
N ARG A 151 0.01 12.94 -23.20
CA ARG A 151 -1.09 12.34 -22.44
C ARG A 151 -0.85 12.41 -20.94
N GLU A 152 0.38 12.13 -20.48
CA GLU A 152 0.72 12.24 -19.05
C GLU A 152 0.69 13.70 -18.56
N GLN A 153 1.14 14.66 -19.38
CA GLN A 153 1.03 16.09 -19.10
C GLN A 153 -0.44 16.52 -18.96
N ALA A 154 -1.29 16.15 -19.91
CA ALA A 154 -2.72 16.43 -19.86
C ALA A 154 -3.40 15.79 -18.63
N LYS A 155 -3.00 14.57 -18.23
CA LYS A 155 -3.47 13.93 -16.98
C LYS A 155 -3.05 14.73 -15.76
N ALA A 156 -1.80 15.18 -15.70
CA ALA A 156 -1.28 15.99 -14.59
C ALA A 156 -2.04 17.32 -14.49
N LEU A 157 -2.22 18.02 -15.61
CA LEU A 157 -2.95 19.28 -15.67
C LEU A 157 -4.40 19.14 -15.22
N SER A 158 -5.12 18.12 -15.70
CA SER A 158 -6.50 17.82 -15.30
C SER A 158 -6.62 17.53 -13.79
N ARG A 159 -5.66 16.80 -13.22
CA ARG A 159 -5.62 16.52 -11.77
C ARG A 159 -5.38 17.79 -10.94
N ARG A 160 -4.43 18.63 -11.36
CA ARG A 160 -4.10 19.89 -10.68
C ARG A 160 -5.28 20.87 -10.74
N TRP A 161 -5.95 20.96 -11.87
CA TRP A 161 -7.17 21.74 -12.01
C TRP A 161 -8.28 21.28 -11.07
N GLN A 162 -8.53 19.96 -11.01
CA GLN A 162 -9.54 19.43 -10.09
C GLN A 162 -9.15 19.69 -8.63
N ALA A 163 -7.87 19.52 -8.27
CA ALA A 163 -7.39 19.82 -6.92
C ALA A 163 -7.62 21.29 -6.54
N PHE A 164 -7.40 22.22 -7.47
CA PHE A 164 -7.68 23.63 -7.28
C PHE A 164 -9.18 23.90 -7.00
N ILE A 165 -10.09 23.34 -7.80
CA ILE A 165 -11.54 23.51 -7.59
C ILE A 165 -11.97 22.93 -6.24
N LEU A 166 -11.46 21.74 -5.89
CA LEU A 166 -11.74 21.11 -4.60
C LEU A 166 -11.23 21.94 -3.42
N SER A 167 -10.06 22.59 -3.55
CA SER A 167 -9.53 23.50 -2.54
C SER A 167 -10.46 24.69 -2.32
N ARG A 168 -10.95 25.32 -3.40
CA ARG A 168 -11.90 26.44 -3.31
C ARG A 168 -13.22 26.02 -2.68
N ALA A 169 -13.76 24.87 -3.05
CA ALA A 169 -14.98 24.34 -2.43
C ALA A 169 -14.78 24.09 -0.91
N LYS A 170 -13.61 23.60 -0.53
CA LYS A 170 -13.25 23.32 0.87
C LYS A 170 -13.12 24.60 1.71
N GLU A 171 -12.67 25.72 1.14
CA GLU A 171 -12.65 27.03 1.82
C GLU A 171 -14.05 27.45 2.30
N HIS A 172 -15.09 27.07 1.56
CA HIS A 172 -16.50 27.30 1.94
C HIS A 172 -17.12 26.14 2.74
N GLY A 173 -16.33 25.13 3.11
CA GLY A 173 -16.78 23.96 3.88
C GLY A 173 -17.54 22.92 3.05
N TRP A 174 -17.49 22.98 1.72
CA TRP A 174 -18.13 22.00 0.84
C TRP A 174 -17.19 20.86 0.44
N LYS A 175 -17.77 19.70 0.20
CA LYS A 175 -17.07 18.49 -0.24
C LYS A 175 -17.64 18.03 -1.58
N LEU A 176 -16.88 18.25 -2.64
CA LEU A 176 -17.22 17.81 -4.00
C LEU A 176 -16.42 16.54 -4.37
N ASP A 177 -16.93 15.77 -5.34
CA ASP A 177 -16.26 14.58 -5.85
C ASP A 177 -15.05 14.94 -6.74
N ASN A 178 -14.06 14.05 -6.80
CA ASN A 178 -12.90 14.22 -7.66
C ASN A 178 -13.17 13.63 -9.06
N CYS A 179 -13.29 14.50 -10.06
CA CYS A 179 -13.47 14.12 -11.47
C CYS A 179 -12.25 14.43 -12.36
N GLY A 180 -11.03 14.47 -11.79
CA GLY A 180 -9.82 14.91 -12.50
C GLY A 180 -9.22 13.89 -13.49
N SER A 181 -9.81 12.69 -13.65
CA SER A 181 -9.34 11.72 -14.66
C SER A 181 -9.87 12.09 -16.05
N ILE A 182 -9.02 11.97 -17.08
CA ILE A 182 -9.36 12.42 -18.44
C ILE A 182 -10.36 11.50 -19.15
N GLU A 183 -10.65 10.33 -18.59
CA GLU A 183 -11.69 9.39 -19.01
C GLU A 183 -12.97 9.44 -18.13
N HIS A 184 -13.12 10.48 -17.31
CA HIS A 184 -14.29 10.65 -16.45
C HIS A 184 -15.58 10.87 -17.24
N LEU A 185 -16.72 10.45 -16.67
CA LEU A 185 -18.04 10.53 -17.31
C LEU A 185 -18.79 11.79 -16.89
N PHE A 186 -19.28 12.54 -17.88
CA PHE A 186 -20.10 13.73 -17.67
C PHE A 186 -21.46 13.62 -18.36
N ARG A 187 -22.41 14.47 -17.98
CA ARG A 187 -23.77 14.46 -18.54
C ARG A 187 -23.78 15.23 -19.86
N ILE A 188 -24.69 14.87 -20.74
CA ILE A 188 -24.82 15.50 -22.06
C ILE A 188 -26.03 16.44 -22.05
N PRO A 189 -25.88 17.73 -22.40
CA PRO A 189 -27.03 18.63 -22.51
C PRO A 189 -27.99 18.19 -23.62
N GLY A 190 -29.27 18.49 -23.44
CA GLY A 190 -30.37 17.99 -24.27
C GLY A 190 -30.88 16.60 -23.85
N THR A 191 -30.33 16.01 -22.77
CA THR A 191 -30.80 14.75 -22.17
C THR A 191 -31.44 14.96 -20.81
N PHE A 192 -31.81 13.90 -20.09
CA PHE A 192 -32.42 13.97 -18.76
C PHE A 192 -31.59 13.24 -17.71
N ASN A 193 -31.55 13.81 -16.51
CA ASN A 193 -31.10 13.12 -15.31
C ASN A 193 -32.28 12.33 -14.72
N MET A 194 -32.17 11.00 -14.75
CA MET A 194 -33.23 10.06 -14.40
C MET A 194 -33.03 9.45 -13.00
N LYS A 195 -32.17 10.03 -12.15
CA LYS A 195 -31.97 9.53 -10.78
C LYS A 195 -33.20 9.72 -9.86
N ALA A 196 -34.07 10.68 -10.17
CA ALA A 196 -35.34 10.94 -9.50
C ALA A 196 -36.41 11.30 -10.54
N GLU A 197 -37.32 12.24 -10.25
CA GLU A 197 -38.14 12.84 -11.30
C GLU A 197 -37.24 13.40 -12.41
N PRO A 198 -37.55 13.16 -13.69
CA PRO A 198 -36.68 13.56 -14.80
C PRO A 198 -36.37 15.06 -14.79
N VAL A 199 -35.09 15.41 -14.59
CA VAL A 199 -34.62 16.80 -14.65
C VAL A 199 -33.84 17.00 -15.94
N PRO A 200 -34.15 18.02 -16.76
CA PRO A 200 -33.43 18.27 -18.00
C PRO A 200 -31.97 18.65 -17.71
N VAL A 201 -31.05 18.14 -18.54
CA VAL A 201 -29.65 18.55 -18.58
C VAL A 201 -29.52 19.65 -19.62
N GLU A 202 -29.18 20.85 -19.19
CA GLU A 202 -29.29 22.06 -20.04
C GLU A 202 -27.99 22.84 -20.08
N ILE A 203 -27.74 23.52 -21.20
CA ILE A 203 -26.66 24.51 -21.28
C ILE A 203 -27.15 25.77 -20.55
N VAL A 204 -26.62 26.01 -19.35
CA VAL A 204 -26.99 27.14 -18.49
C VAL A 204 -26.29 28.41 -18.97
N GLU A 205 -25.02 28.30 -19.34
CA GLU A 205 -24.22 29.43 -19.82
C GLU A 205 -23.27 28.98 -20.92
N LYS A 206 -23.11 29.83 -21.94
CA LYS A 206 -22.14 29.65 -23.04
C LYS A 206 -21.46 30.98 -23.31
N ASN A 207 -20.20 31.09 -22.88
CA ASN A 207 -19.49 32.35 -22.85
C ASN A 207 -18.48 32.55 -23.99
N GLY A 208 -18.20 31.50 -24.77
CA GLY A 208 -17.27 31.56 -25.90
C GLY A 208 -15.79 31.71 -25.53
N PHE A 209 -15.46 31.84 -24.24
CA PHE A 209 -14.07 31.86 -23.76
C PHE A 209 -13.33 30.59 -24.15
N ARG A 210 -12.07 30.74 -24.53
CA ARG A 210 -11.14 29.66 -24.87
C ARG A 210 -9.79 30.02 -24.27
N TYR A 211 -9.07 29.03 -23.77
CA TYR A 211 -7.83 29.23 -23.03
C TYR A 211 -6.66 28.47 -23.68
N SER A 212 -5.47 29.06 -23.70
CA SER A 212 -4.24 28.30 -23.96
C SER A 212 -4.01 27.27 -22.84
N VAL A 213 -3.41 26.14 -23.18
CA VAL A 213 -2.97 25.15 -22.19
C VAL A 213 -1.97 25.81 -21.24
N GLU A 214 -1.05 26.58 -21.82
CA GLU A 214 0.03 27.28 -21.15
C GLU A 214 -0.51 28.27 -20.10
N SER A 215 -1.57 29.02 -20.42
CA SER A 215 -2.15 29.99 -19.47
C SER A 215 -2.82 29.34 -18.26
N LEU A 216 -3.36 28.12 -18.43
CA LEU A 216 -3.96 27.37 -17.33
C LEU A 216 -2.90 26.64 -16.51
N GLU A 217 -1.83 26.16 -17.17
CA GLU A 217 -0.64 25.63 -16.51
C GLU A 217 0.07 26.69 -15.65
N GLU A 218 0.39 27.85 -16.21
CA GLU A 218 1.07 28.96 -15.52
C GLU A 218 0.28 29.40 -14.28
N PHE A 219 -1.05 29.55 -14.41
CA PHE A 219 -1.91 29.88 -13.28
C PHE A 219 -1.85 28.83 -12.17
N LEU A 220 -1.81 27.55 -12.53
CA LEU A 220 -1.75 26.47 -11.55
C LEU A 220 -0.34 26.31 -10.96
N ASP A 221 0.72 26.74 -11.66
CA ASP A 221 2.12 26.68 -11.18
C ASP A 221 2.35 27.66 -10.01
N ASP A 222 1.66 28.79 -10.01
CA ASP A 222 1.68 29.78 -8.92
C ASP A 222 0.89 29.34 -7.67
N ILE A 223 0.12 28.25 -7.78
CA ILE A 223 -0.65 27.70 -6.67
C ILE A 223 0.17 26.56 -6.07
N PRO A 224 0.56 26.64 -4.78
CA PRO A 224 1.36 25.61 -4.13
C PRO A 224 0.77 24.23 -4.36
N ASP A 225 1.51 23.40 -5.10
CA ASP A 225 1.11 22.05 -5.40
C ASP A 225 1.24 21.19 -4.12
N HIS A 226 0.15 21.14 -3.35
CA HIS A 226 0.05 20.24 -2.19
C HIS A 226 0.02 18.75 -2.59
N SER A 227 0.17 18.42 -3.89
CA SER A 227 0.28 17.05 -4.41
C SER A 227 1.71 16.61 -4.79
N GLN A 228 2.73 17.45 -4.58
CA GLN A 228 4.14 17.14 -4.89
C GLN A 228 5.09 17.17 -3.66
N GLN A 229 4.83 16.31 -2.68
CA GLN A 229 5.89 15.79 -1.80
C GLN A 229 5.94 14.28 -1.91
N GLU A 230 6.37 13.76 -3.06
CA GLU A 230 7.02 12.46 -3.21
C GLU A 230 7.46 12.27 -4.67
N LYS A 231 8.71 11.79 -4.85
CA LYS A 231 9.39 11.39 -6.10
C LYS A 231 10.28 12.44 -6.78
N GLN A 232 11.43 12.69 -6.17
CA GLN A 232 12.70 12.83 -6.89
C GLN A 232 13.69 11.78 -6.40
N SER A 233 13.90 10.75 -7.20
CA SER A 233 15.21 10.12 -7.46
C SER A 233 15.01 8.89 -8.35
N ALA A 234 15.21 9.07 -9.66
CA ALA A 234 15.83 8.09 -10.56
C ALA A 234 15.72 8.61 -12.01
N GLY A 235 16.80 9.20 -12.52
CA GLY A 235 16.91 9.56 -13.92
C GLY A 235 18.35 9.85 -14.29
N SER A 236 19.04 8.85 -14.86
CA SER A 236 19.96 8.99 -16.00
C SER A 236 20.72 7.69 -16.26
N ASP A 237 20.42 6.96 -17.35
CA ASP A 237 21.43 6.50 -18.33
C ASP A 237 20.76 5.81 -19.54
N VAL A 238 20.58 6.52 -20.67
CA VAL A 238 20.17 5.94 -21.96
C VAL A 238 21.20 6.36 -23.00
N GLY A 239 22.19 5.50 -23.26
CA GLY A 239 23.21 5.80 -24.26
C GLY A 239 24.22 4.70 -24.57
N LYS A 240 24.42 3.70 -23.70
CA LYS A 240 25.46 2.67 -23.89
C LYS A 240 24.97 1.28 -24.34
N GLY A 241 23.65 1.00 -24.28
CA GLY A 241 23.10 -0.36 -24.51
C GLY A 241 22.94 -0.81 -25.97
N SER A 242 22.77 0.10 -26.93
CA SER A 242 22.40 -0.27 -28.32
C SER A 242 23.53 -0.93 -29.11
N GLY A 243 24.80 -0.57 -28.87
CA GLY A 243 25.95 -1.13 -29.60
C GLY A 243 26.17 -2.63 -29.37
N ARG A 244 25.96 -3.10 -28.13
CA ARG A 244 26.16 -4.50 -27.73
C ARG A 244 25.14 -5.45 -28.37
N ILE A 245 23.92 -4.97 -28.64
CA ILE A 245 22.84 -5.80 -29.23
C ILE A 245 23.09 -6.05 -30.72
N TRP A 246 23.64 -5.09 -31.45
CA TRP A 246 23.99 -5.30 -32.87
C TRP A 246 25.10 -6.35 -33.04
N ASP A 247 26.05 -6.43 -32.11
CA ASP A 247 27.06 -7.50 -32.11
C ASP A 247 26.45 -8.90 -31.93
N ILE A 248 25.36 -9.02 -31.16
CA ILE A 248 24.63 -10.28 -30.98
C ILE A 248 23.97 -10.71 -32.30
N VAL A 249 23.31 -9.77 -32.98
CA VAL A 249 22.65 -9.99 -34.28
C VAL A 249 23.66 -10.41 -35.34
N GLU A 250 24.85 -9.80 -35.36
CA GLU A 250 25.91 -10.17 -36.30
C GLU A 250 26.49 -11.55 -36.01
N LYS A 251 26.66 -11.93 -34.73
CA LYS A 251 27.30 -13.21 -34.37
C LYS A 251 26.34 -14.40 -34.42
N CYS A 252 25.03 -14.19 -34.24
CA CYS A 252 24.03 -15.27 -34.23
C CYS A 252 23.49 -15.55 -35.64
N SER A 253 23.70 -16.77 -36.15
CA SER A 253 23.23 -17.16 -37.49
C SER A 253 21.70 -17.05 -37.67
N PHE A 254 20.92 -17.35 -36.62
CA PHE A 254 19.46 -17.21 -36.67
C PHE A 254 19.02 -15.75 -36.75
N LEU A 255 19.54 -14.87 -35.87
CA LEU A 255 19.17 -13.45 -35.91
C LEU A 255 19.65 -12.77 -37.20
N ARG A 256 20.79 -13.20 -37.75
CA ARG A 256 21.26 -12.72 -39.06
C ARG A 256 20.35 -13.17 -40.19
N HIS A 257 19.83 -14.39 -40.15
CA HIS A 257 18.78 -14.86 -41.07
C HIS A 257 17.51 -14.01 -40.93
N CYS A 258 17.02 -13.79 -39.70
CA CYS A 258 15.85 -12.96 -39.46
C CYS A 258 16.03 -11.52 -39.97
N ARG A 259 17.24 -10.95 -39.86
CA ARG A 259 17.55 -9.63 -40.42
C ARG A 259 17.60 -9.62 -41.95
N ASN A 260 18.31 -10.56 -42.55
CA ASN A 260 18.59 -10.54 -43.99
C ASN A 260 17.35 -10.91 -44.81
N ASP A 261 16.54 -11.83 -44.28
CA ASP A 261 15.36 -12.38 -44.96
C ASP A 261 14.05 -11.82 -44.39
N VAL A 262 14.13 -10.72 -43.65
CA VAL A 262 13.02 -10.06 -42.94
C VAL A 262 11.78 -9.87 -43.83
N ALA A 263 11.96 -9.52 -45.11
CA ALA A 263 10.88 -9.26 -46.07
C ALA A 263 10.09 -10.50 -46.50
N SER A 264 10.61 -11.69 -46.23
CA SER A 264 9.96 -12.98 -46.50
C SER A 264 9.88 -13.87 -45.26
N LEU A 265 10.17 -13.32 -44.08
CA LEU A 265 10.31 -14.09 -42.86
C LEU A 265 8.94 -14.66 -42.43
N PRO A 266 8.85 -15.93 -42.02
CA PRO A 266 7.64 -16.47 -41.41
C PRO A 266 7.37 -15.86 -40.03
N GLU A 267 6.10 -15.81 -39.64
CA GLU A 267 5.70 -15.26 -38.32
C GLU A 267 6.32 -15.98 -37.11
N PRO A 268 6.49 -17.32 -37.10
CA PRO A 268 7.21 -18.00 -36.03
C PRO A 268 8.66 -17.52 -35.87
N ASP A 269 9.35 -17.26 -36.98
CA ASP A 269 10.75 -16.84 -37.03
C ASP A 269 10.88 -15.39 -36.57
N TRP A 270 9.98 -14.52 -37.03
CA TRP A 270 9.88 -13.14 -36.57
C TRP A 270 9.56 -13.04 -35.07
N TRP A 271 8.61 -13.84 -34.58
CA TRP A 271 8.29 -13.91 -33.15
C TRP A 271 9.46 -14.43 -32.31
N SER A 272 10.17 -15.45 -32.79
CA SER A 272 11.36 -15.97 -32.14
C SER A 272 12.50 -14.93 -32.10
N MET A 273 12.64 -14.07 -33.10
CA MET A 273 13.56 -12.92 -33.08
C MET A 273 13.17 -11.90 -32.00
N VAL A 274 11.89 -11.50 -31.93
CA VAL A 274 11.37 -10.55 -30.92
C VAL A 274 11.63 -11.06 -29.50
N CYS A 275 11.25 -12.31 -29.21
CA CYS A 275 11.46 -12.95 -27.90
C CYS A 275 12.93 -13.21 -27.55
N SER A 276 13.81 -13.25 -28.56
CA SER A 276 15.24 -13.38 -28.30
C SER A 276 15.85 -12.06 -27.87
N LEU A 277 15.38 -10.92 -28.40
CA LEU A 277 16.04 -9.63 -28.22
C LEU A 277 15.43 -8.77 -27.12
N CYS A 278 14.14 -8.93 -26.76
CA CYS A 278 13.42 -8.01 -25.88
C CYS A 278 13.90 -7.90 -24.42
N PHE A 279 14.76 -8.81 -23.94
CA PHE A 279 15.20 -8.88 -22.54
C PHE A 279 16.49 -8.09 -22.22
N GLU A 280 17.11 -7.44 -23.22
CA GLU A 280 18.29 -6.59 -23.01
C GLU A 280 17.90 -5.10 -22.98
N GLY A 281 18.50 -4.31 -22.07
CA GLY A 281 18.19 -2.90 -21.88
C GLY A 281 18.40 -2.07 -23.16
N GLY A 282 17.31 -1.51 -23.70
CA GLY A 282 17.29 -0.75 -24.97
C GLY A 282 16.87 -1.54 -26.22
N SER A 283 16.48 -2.81 -26.07
CA SER A 283 16.15 -3.74 -27.16
C SER A 283 14.91 -3.42 -28.00
N GLY A 284 13.95 -2.65 -27.48
CA GLY A 284 12.77 -2.24 -28.24
C GLY A 284 13.14 -1.51 -29.54
N VAL A 285 14.15 -0.64 -29.48
CA VAL A 285 14.67 0.10 -30.65
C VAL A 285 15.24 -0.85 -31.71
N VAL A 286 16.00 -1.88 -31.29
CA VAL A 286 16.61 -2.84 -32.22
C VAL A 286 15.59 -3.80 -32.82
N VAL A 287 14.59 -4.23 -32.05
CA VAL A 287 13.49 -5.05 -32.56
C VAL A 287 12.69 -4.27 -33.61
N HIS A 288 12.42 -2.99 -33.37
CA HIS A 288 11.79 -2.13 -34.36
C HIS A 288 12.66 -1.98 -35.61
N GLU A 289 13.96 -1.73 -35.46
CA GLU A 289 14.88 -1.58 -36.59
C GLU A 289 14.95 -2.84 -37.46
N LEU A 290 15.09 -4.02 -36.84
CA LEU A 290 15.15 -5.31 -37.53
C LEU A 290 13.82 -5.70 -38.17
N SER A 291 12.70 -5.20 -37.64
CA SER A 291 11.38 -5.53 -38.14
C SER A 291 10.89 -4.59 -39.24
N LYS A 292 11.56 -3.47 -39.54
CA LYS A 292 11.09 -2.43 -40.49
C LYS A 292 10.60 -2.97 -41.83
N ASN A 293 11.24 -4.02 -42.33
CA ASN A 293 10.94 -4.62 -43.64
C ASN A 293 10.14 -5.93 -43.54
N TYR A 294 9.64 -6.30 -42.36
CA TYR A 294 8.82 -7.51 -42.17
C TYR A 294 7.41 -7.30 -42.74
N PRO A 295 6.81 -8.27 -43.47
CA PRO A 295 5.54 -8.04 -44.19
C PRO A 295 4.37 -7.56 -43.34
N LYS A 296 4.33 -7.91 -42.04
CA LYS A 296 3.30 -7.47 -41.09
C LYS A 296 3.84 -6.48 -40.06
N TYR A 297 4.94 -5.78 -40.38
CA TYR A 297 5.51 -4.82 -39.44
C TYR A 297 4.59 -3.63 -39.27
N ASP A 298 4.07 -3.51 -38.05
CA ASP A 298 3.40 -2.34 -37.55
C ASP A 298 4.03 -1.98 -36.20
N VAL A 299 4.27 -0.69 -35.96
CA VAL A 299 4.94 -0.23 -34.74
C VAL A 299 4.11 -0.57 -33.49
N ARG A 300 2.78 -0.50 -33.55
CA ARG A 300 1.91 -0.84 -32.42
C ARG A 300 1.82 -2.35 -32.23
N GLU A 301 1.72 -3.13 -33.31
CA GLU A 301 1.69 -4.59 -33.23
C GLU A 301 3.03 -5.16 -32.75
N THR A 302 4.15 -4.59 -33.21
CA THR A 302 5.49 -4.95 -32.75
C THR A 302 5.69 -4.55 -31.29
N ASN A 303 5.23 -3.38 -30.85
CA ASN A 303 5.26 -3.00 -29.43
C ASN A 303 4.40 -3.93 -28.57
N LYS A 304 3.21 -4.30 -29.04
CA LYS A 304 2.36 -5.30 -28.36
C LYS A 304 3.07 -6.65 -28.26
N LYS A 305 3.77 -7.06 -29.32
CA LYS A 305 4.55 -8.29 -29.37
C LYS A 305 5.80 -8.21 -28.47
N ILE A 306 6.46 -7.08 -28.37
CA ILE A 306 7.55 -6.84 -27.41
C ILE A 306 7.02 -6.93 -25.97
N LEU A 307 5.90 -6.28 -25.66
CA LEU A 307 5.26 -6.34 -24.34
C LEU A 307 4.74 -7.76 -24.02
N GLU A 308 4.27 -8.50 -25.01
CA GLU A 308 3.88 -9.91 -24.89
C GLU A 308 5.11 -10.80 -24.67
N ALA A 309 6.24 -10.48 -25.29
CA ALA A 309 7.50 -11.18 -25.10
C ALA A 309 8.11 -10.91 -23.72
N LEU A 310 8.05 -9.67 -23.22
CA LEU A 310 8.50 -9.27 -21.88
C LEU A 310 7.71 -9.91 -20.72
N LYS A 311 6.53 -10.46 -21.01
CA LYS A 311 5.75 -11.26 -20.03
C LYS A 311 6.27 -12.69 -19.87
N GLN A 312 7.21 -13.14 -20.72
CA GLN A 312 7.83 -14.46 -20.58
C GLN A 312 8.94 -14.41 -19.52
N THR A 313 9.24 -15.57 -18.93
CA THR A 313 10.23 -15.74 -17.85
C THR A 313 11.69 -15.62 -18.30
N GLY A 314 11.97 -15.34 -19.58
CA GLY A 314 13.31 -15.07 -20.10
C GLY A 314 13.45 -15.16 -21.63
N PRO A 315 14.65 -14.87 -22.18
CA PRO A 315 14.90 -14.86 -23.62
C PRO A 315 14.80 -16.25 -24.25
N MET A 316 14.32 -16.31 -25.48
CA MET A 316 14.05 -17.59 -26.15
C MET A 316 15.32 -18.42 -26.40
N THR A 317 15.33 -19.69 -25.99
CA THR A 317 16.49 -20.59 -26.14
C THR A 317 16.63 -21.14 -27.56
N CYS A 318 17.85 -21.50 -27.97
CA CYS A 318 18.13 -22.07 -29.29
C CYS A 318 17.37 -23.40 -29.53
N LYS A 319 17.14 -24.20 -28.48
CA LYS A 319 16.31 -25.43 -28.55
C LYS A 319 14.86 -25.09 -28.91
N VAL A 320 14.30 -24.02 -28.32
CA VAL A 320 12.93 -23.56 -28.60
C VAL A 320 12.83 -22.93 -29.99
N ILE A 321 13.82 -22.14 -30.41
CA ILE A 321 13.88 -21.55 -31.76
C ILE A 321 13.89 -22.66 -32.80
N ARG A 322 14.78 -23.66 -32.68
CA ARG A 322 14.85 -24.81 -33.61
C ARG A 322 13.51 -25.55 -33.69
N ARG A 323 12.86 -25.81 -32.54
CA ARG A 323 11.55 -26.48 -32.50
C ARG A 323 10.43 -25.67 -33.15
N LYS A 324 10.43 -24.33 -33.01
CA LYS A 324 9.35 -23.46 -33.50
C LYS A 324 9.51 -23.06 -34.96
N THR A 325 10.74 -22.86 -35.42
CA THR A 325 11.06 -22.30 -36.74
C THR A 325 11.57 -23.37 -37.70
N GLY A 326 12.11 -24.48 -37.19
CA GLY A 326 12.86 -25.45 -37.99
C GLY A 326 14.24 -24.96 -38.45
N PHE A 327 14.68 -23.78 -38.01
CA PHE A 327 15.97 -23.21 -38.40
C PHE A 327 17.15 -24.02 -37.84
N GLU A 328 17.94 -24.61 -38.73
CA GLU A 328 19.16 -25.36 -38.40
C GLU A 328 20.39 -24.46 -38.54
N CYS A 329 21.08 -24.24 -37.42
CA CYS A 329 22.30 -23.42 -37.44
C CYS A 329 23.43 -24.13 -38.20
N PRO A 330 24.19 -23.42 -39.08
CA PRO A 330 25.31 -23.98 -39.81
C PRO A 330 26.32 -24.67 -38.89
N GLY A 331 26.77 -25.87 -39.27
CA GLY A 331 27.74 -26.65 -38.51
C GLY A 331 27.26 -27.15 -37.15
N GLY A 332 25.94 -27.19 -36.87
CA GLY A 332 25.36 -27.78 -35.66
C GLY A 332 25.14 -26.81 -34.48
N GLY A 333 25.11 -25.49 -34.71
CA GLY A 333 24.90 -24.47 -33.66
C GLY A 333 26.15 -23.64 -33.34
N CYS A 334 26.06 -22.76 -32.35
CA CYS A 334 27.20 -22.01 -31.80
C CYS A 334 27.55 -22.43 -30.35
N GLY A 335 26.84 -23.43 -29.81
CA GLY A 335 27.10 -23.99 -28.47
C GLY A 335 26.57 -23.15 -27.31
N ILE A 336 25.73 -22.13 -27.54
CA ILE A 336 25.16 -21.27 -26.49
C ILE A 336 23.67 -21.61 -26.27
N LYS A 337 23.15 -21.36 -25.05
CA LYS A 337 21.76 -21.67 -24.67
C LYS A 337 20.72 -20.81 -25.41
N CYS A 338 20.99 -19.52 -25.59
CA CYS A 338 20.12 -18.57 -26.30
C CYS A 338 20.95 -17.50 -27.05
N PRO A 339 20.38 -16.83 -28.07
CA PRO A 339 21.11 -15.85 -28.88
C PRO A 339 21.76 -14.73 -28.09
N VAL A 340 21.10 -14.19 -27.06
CA VAL A 340 21.64 -13.08 -26.25
C VAL A 340 22.88 -13.44 -25.44
N HIS A 341 23.12 -14.72 -25.16
CA HIS A 341 24.32 -15.19 -24.46
C HIS A 341 25.57 -15.28 -25.35
N ILE A 342 25.48 -14.94 -26.64
CA ILE A 342 26.61 -15.08 -27.59
C ILE A 342 27.82 -14.20 -27.23
N LEU A 343 27.60 -13.11 -26.49
CA LEU A 343 28.67 -12.23 -26.01
C LEU A 343 29.23 -12.63 -24.64
N ASN A 344 28.57 -13.53 -23.91
CA ASN A 344 28.94 -13.93 -22.56
C ASN A 344 29.75 -15.24 -22.52
N GLY A 345 30.00 -15.89 -23.67
CA GLY A 345 31.06 -16.88 -23.86
C GLY A 345 30.85 -18.28 -23.23
N GLN A 346 29.74 -18.56 -22.55
CA GLN A 346 29.50 -19.90 -21.97
C GLN A 346 29.03 -20.89 -23.05
N ARG A 347 29.94 -21.80 -23.46
CA ARG A 347 29.64 -22.93 -24.35
C ARG A 347 29.10 -24.12 -23.55
N ILE A 348 28.05 -24.75 -24.04
CA ILE A 348 27.54 -26.07 -23.63
C ILE A 348 28.07 -27.10 -24.64
N GLU A 349 28.60 -28.22 -24.14
CA GLU A 349 29.05 -29.36 -24.96
C GLU A 349 27.90 -29.90 -25.83
N ARG A 350 28.20 -30.29 -27.08
CA ARG A 350 27.18 -30.71 -28.06
C ARG A 350 27.01 -32.22 -28.06
N ASP A 351 25.76 -32.66 -27.88
CA ASP A 351 25.37 -34.05 -28.13
C ASP A 351 24.93 -34.29 -29.59
N ASP A 352 25.30 -35.49 -30.04
CA ASP A 352 25.26 -36.06 -31.40
C ASP A 352 23.81 -36.31 -31.90
N PRO A 353 23.41 -35.87 -33.12
CA PRO A 353 22.03 -35.95 -33.61
C PRO A 353 21.63 -37.35 -34.13
N ALA A 354 21.96 -38.41 -33.40
CA ALA A 354 21.58 -39.78 -33.75
C ALA A 354 21.01 -40.51 -32.54
N LYS A 355 19.72 -40.30 -32.24
CA LYS A 355 18.79 -41.25 -31.58
C LYS A 355 17.41 -40.61 -31.39
N GLN A 356 16.43 -41.08 -32.17
CA GLN A 356 15.00 -40.94 -31.90
C GLN A 356 14.50 -42.22 -31.21
N ASP A 357 13.46 -42.05 -30.39
CA ASP A 357 12.61 -43.03 -29.70
C ASP A 357 13.06 -43.51 -28.30
N ASP A 358 12.57 -42.85 -27.24
CA ASP A 358 11.58 -43.41 -26.29
C ASP A 358 11.04 -42.29 -25.35
N HIS A 359 9.74 -42.26 -25.04
CA HIS A 359 9.13 -41.22 -24.21
C HIS A 359 9.34 -41.48 -22.71
N LEU A 360 10.44 -40.99 -22.16
CA LEU A 360 10.60 -40.73 -20.73
C LEU A 360 10.75 -39.22 -20.54
N PHE A 361 9.87 -38.62 -19.74
CA PHE A 361 10.02 -37.22 -19.32
C PHE A 361 11.35 -37.12 -18.56
N GLU A 362 12.34 -36.40 -19.11
CA GLU A 362 13.47 -35.94 -18.31
C GLU A 362 12.93 -34.88 -17.34
N TRP A 363 12.84 -35.26 -16.06
CA TRP A 363 12.48 -34.32 -15.00
C TRP A 363 13.71 -33.48 -14.66
N GLU A 364 13.53 -32.16 -14.62
CA GLU A 364 14.48 -31.24 -14.00
C GLU A 364 14.24 -31.21 -12.48
N ASP A 365 15.25 -30.84 -11.70
CA ASP A 365 15.15 -30.75 -10.23
C ASP A 365 13.98 -29.81 -9.83
N PRO A 366 13.17 -30.18 -8.82
CA PRO A 366 12.04 -29.38 -8.38
C PRO A 366 12.50 -28.09 -7.67
N VAL A 367 11.91 -26.96 -8.05
CA VAL A 367 12.17 -25.65 -7.41
C VAL A 367 11.21 -25.46 -6.25
N LEU A 368 11.67 -25.77 -5.03
CA LEU A 368 10.81 -25.91 -3.85
C LEU A 368 9.83 -24.73 -3.65
N LEU A 369 8.55 -25.03 -3.44
CA LEU A 369 7.49 -24.04 -3.23
C LEU A 369 7.73 -23.26 -1.93
N ASP A 370 7.95 -23.97 -0.83
CA ASP A 370 8.30 -23.44 0.48
C ASP A 370 9.77 -23.78 0.72
N ASP A 371 10.60 -22.77 0.94
CA ASP A 371 11.83 -23.00 1.67
C ASP A 371 12.06 -21.82 2.60
N PHE A 372 11.39 -21.85 3.76
CA PHE A 372 11.88 -21.28 5.01
C PHE A 372 11.11 -21.98 6.12
N SER A 373 11.71 -23.01 6.73
CA SER A 373 11.42 -23.24 8.14
C SER A 373 11.78 -21.95 8.86
N LEU A 374 10.78 -21.31 9.47
CA LEU A 374 11.06 -20.13 10.27
C LEU A 374 11.86 -20.59 11.50
N PRO A 375 12.95 -19.88 11.85
CA PRO A 375 13.69 -20.22 13.06
C PRO A 375 12.76 -20.10 14.26
N GLU A 376 12.74 -21.11 15.12
CA GLU A 376 12.05 -21.00 16.41
C GLU A 376 12.72 -19.92 17.25
N MET A 377 11.92 -19.15 17.99
CA MET A 377 12.47 -18.11 18.85
C MET A 377 12.98 -18.72 20.16
N GLU A 378 14.28 -18.58 20.42
CA GLU A 378 14.85 -18.96 21.71
C GLU A 378 14.23 -18.16 22.86
N PRO A 379 14.24 -18.69 24.10
CA PRO A 379 13.77 -17.97 25.26
C PRO A 379 14.49 -16.62 25.47
N LEU A 380 13.73 -15.56 25.76
CA LEU A 380 14.26 -14.28 26.20
C LEU A 380 15.08 -14.45 27.49
N PRO A 381 16.08 -13.60 27.76
CA PRO A 381 16.90 -13.76 28.95
C PRO A 381 16.12 -13.48 30.25
N GLY A 382 16.47 -14.23 31.30
CA GLY A 382 15.96 -14.03 32.65
C GLY A 382 14.46 -14.25 32.79
N ILE A 383 13.85 -13.47 33.69
CA ILE A 383 12.42 -13.59 34.03
C ILE A 383 11.48 -13.40 32.84
N LEU A 384 11.89 -12.63 31.82
CA LEU A 384 11.06 -12.39 30.64
C LEU A 384 10.87 -13.68 29.83
N GLY A 385 11.93 -14.48 29.70
CA GLY A 385 11.86 -15.81 29.11
C GLY A 385 11.12 -16.80 29.99
N GLU A 386 11.46 -16.88 31.28
CA GLU A 386 10.80 -17.78 32.23
C GLU A 386 9.27 -17.57 32.23
N PHE A 387 8.83 -16.32 32.30
CA PHE A 387 7.42 -15.97 32.25
C PHE A 387 6.78 -16.28 30.88
N SER A 388 7.45 -15.93 29.78
CA SER A 388 6.94 -16.20 28.44
C SER A 388 6.79 -17.70 28.16
N GLN A 389 7.74 -18.52 28.62
CA GLN A 389 7.68 -19.97 28.53
C GLN A 389 6.54 -20.53 29.38
N ALA A 390 6.40 -20.05 30.62
CA ALA A 390 5.32 -20.48 31.49
C ALA A 390 3.94 -20.12 30.91
N VAL A 391 3.77 -18.91 30.37
CA VAL A 391 2.54 -18.47 29.70
C VAL A 391 2.29 -19.33 28.46
N SER A 392 3.29 -19.53 27.61
CA SER A 392 3.19 -20.38 26.40
C SER A 392 2.79 -21.82 26.72
N ALA A 393 3.30 -22.38 27.81
CA ALA A 393 2.92 -23.71 28.28
C ALA A 393 1.48 -23.73 28.83
N ALA A 394 1.13 -22.78 29.69
CA ALA A 394 -0.20 -22.69 30.30
C ALA A 394 -1.33 -22.46 29.28
N THR A 395 -1.06 -21.73 28.21
CA THR A 395 -2.04 -21.45 27.14
C THR A 395 -1.91 -22.39 25.94
N GLU A 396 -0.87 -23.22 25.88
CA GLU A 396 -0.49 -24.03 24.71
C GLU A 396 -0.44 -23.21 23.41
N THR A 397 0.19 -22.04 23.50
CA THR A 397 0.44 -21.17 22.35
C THR A 397 1.91 -21.24 21.95
N PRO A 398 2.27 -20.77 20.74
CA PRO A 398 3.68 -20.62 20.36
C PRO A 398 4.41 -19.66 21.31
N LEU A 399 5.71 -19.87 21.51
CA LEU A 399 6.51 -19.07 22.44
C LEU A 399 6.67 -17.63 21.94
N GLU A 400 6.80 -17.46 20.62
CA GLU A 400 6.89 -16.19 19.91
C GLU A 400 5.76 -15.23 20.28
N LEU A 401 4.55 -15.75 20.53
CA LEU A 401 3.40 -14.94 20.93
C LEU A 401 3.59 -14.32 22.31
N ALA A 402 4.01 -15.11 23.29
CA ALA A 402 4.25 -14.59 24.64
C ALA A 402 5.45 -13.63 24.63
N GLN A 403 6.55 -14.01 23.96
CA GLN A 403 7.79 -13.21 23.93
C GLN A 403 7.63 -11.88 23.22
N GLY A 404 6.98 -11.87 22.04
CA GLY A 404 6.75 -10.65 21.30
C GLY A 404 5.88 -9.64 22.07
N LEU A 405 4.83 -10.13 22.73
CA LEU A 405 3.96 -9.28 23.53
C LEU A 405 4.64 -8.83 24.84
N ALA A 406 5.45 -9.68 25.46
CA ALA A 406 6.23 -9.32 26.64
C ALA A 406 7.24 -8.19 26.33
N LEU A 407 7.90 -8.23 25.17
CA LEU A 407 8.74 -7.13 24.69
C LEU A 407 7.95 -5.82 24.53
N ALA A 408 6.73 -5.88 23.99
CA ALA A 408 5.87 -4.69 23.86
C ALA A 408 5.40 -4.15 25.23
N ALA A 409 5.17 -5.01 26.22
CA ALA A 409 4.86 -4.61 27.60
C ALA A 409 6.06 -3.92 28.27
N VAL A 410 7.28 -4.45 28.10
CA VAL A 410 8.50 -3.80 28.59
C VAL A 410 8.71 -2.45 27.88
N ALA A 411 8.49 -2.38 26.56
CA ALA A 411 8.58 -1.13 25.81
C ALA A 411 7.57 -0.09 26.31
N THR A 412 6.35 -0.51 26.65
CA THR A 412 5.32 0.33 27.28
C THR A 412 5.81 0.93 28.59
N ALA A 413 6.52 0.15 29.41
CA ALA A 413 7.03 0.63 30.70
C ALA A 413 8.23 1.60 30.56
N CYS A 414 9.05 1.43 29.53
CA CYS A 414 10.31 2.17 29.35
C CYS A 414 10.22 3.39 28.44
N GLN A 415 9.25 3.44 27.51
CA GLN A 415 9.17 4.46 26.47
C GLN A 415 9.15 5.90 27.00
N GLY A 416 9.90 6.78 26.34
CA GLY A 416 10.01 8.19 26.71
C GLY A 416 10.76 8.46 28.03
N LYS A 417 11.26 7.43 28.72
CA LYS A 417 12.06 7.56 29.96
C LYS A 417 13.53 7.20 29.74
N VAL A 418 13.81 6.35 28.76
CA VAL A 418 15.16 5.93 28.40
C VAL A 418 15.33 5.93 26.89
N GLU A 419 16.56 6.19 26.44
CA GLU A 419 17.00 6.03 25.06
C GLU A 419 18.37 5.34 24.99
N VAL A 420 18.66 4.68 23.87
CA VAL A 420 19.94 4.01 23.65
C VAL A 420 20.80 4.86 22.73
N GLN A 421 21.90 5.37 23.26
CA GLN A 421 22.93 6.03 22.45
C GLN A 421 23.87 4.98 21.86
N VAL A 422 23.72 4.71 20.57
CA VAL A 422 24.54 3.75 19.83
C VAL A 422 25.92 4.33 19.53
N LYS A 423 25.96 5.59 19.07
CA LYS A 423 27.19 6.36 18.85
C LYS A 423 26.90 7.85 19.00
N ARG A 424 27.95 8.68 19.07
CA ARG A 424 27.79 10.13 19.14
C ARG A 424 26.92 10.64 17.98
N GLY A 425 25.83 11.34 18.32
CA GLY A 425 24.88 11.90 17.36
C GLY A 425 23.87 10.89 16.79
N TYR A 426 23.84 9.66 17.30
CA TYR A 426 22.85 8.65 16.92
C TYR A 426 22.34 7.90 18.16
N SER A 427 21.09 8.19 18.51
CA SER A 427 20.32 7.53 19.57
C SER A 427 19.08 6.87 18.96
N GLU A 428 18.61 5.80 19.61
CA GLU A 428 17.33 5.15 19.30
C GLU A 428 16.44 5.16 20.55
N PRO A 429 15.16 5.58 20.44
CA PRO A 429 14.22 5.44 21.55
C PRO A 429 13.84 3.97 21.74
N VAL A 430 13.47 3.56 22.96
CA VAL A 430 13.21 2.13 23.25
C VAL A 430 11.79 1.66 22.93
N ASN A 431 10.90 2.54 22.45
CA ASN A 431 9.56 2.12 22.06
C ASN A 431 9.60 1.15 20.86
N ALA A 432 8.73 0.15 20.88
CA ALA A 432 8.77 -0.96 19.92
C ALA A 432 7.37 -1.30 19.39
N TRP A 433 7.29 -1.64 18.11
CA TRP A 433 6.06 -2.11 17.47
C TRP A 433 6.21 -3.59 17.14
N VAL A 434 5.53 -4.45 17.88
CA VAL A 434 5.59 -5.90 17.72
C VAL A 434 4.26 -6.43 17.20
N ASN A 435 4.34 -7.21 16.13
CA ASN A 435 3.19 -7.86 15.49
C ASN A 435 3.39 -9.36 15.44
N VAL A 436 2.61 -10.10 16.22
CA VAL A 436 2.59 -11.56 16.20
C VAL A 436 1.34 -12.05 15.46
N ALA A 437 1.48 -12.35 14.17
CA ALA A 437 0.35 -12.80 13.37
C ALA A 437 0.04 -14.28 13.62
N LEU A 438 -1.19 -14.54 14.04
CA LEU A 438 -1.65 -15.91 14.34
C LEU A 438 -3.15 -16.05 14.12
N GLU A 439 -3.55 -17.21 13.59
CA GLU A 439 -4.94 -17.53 13.23
C GLU A 439 -5.89 -17.44 14.43
N SER A 440 -7.17 -17.24 14.14
CA SER A 440 -8.22 -17.28 15.17
C SER A 440 -8.24 -18.63 15.91
N GLY A 441 -8.69 -18.63 17.17
CA GLY A 441 -8.72 -19.83 18.02
C GLY A 441 -7.39 -20.17 18.71
N ASN A 442 -6.32 -19.39 18.49
CA ASN A 442 -5.01 -19.61 19.12
C ASN A 442 -4.87 -19.05 20.55
N ARG A 443 -5.97 -18.87 21.31
CA ARG A 443 -5.94 -18.34 22.70
C ARG A 443 -5.14 -17.02 22.84
N LYS A 444 -5.10 -16.19 21.78
CA LYS A 444 -4.36 -14.91 21.74
C LYS A 444 -4.76 -13.99 22.89
N SER A 445 -6.06 -13.85 23.12
CA SER A 445 -6.60 -13.01 24.19
C SER A 445 -6.17 -13.46 25.59
N SER A 446 -5.98 -14.78 25.81
CA SER A 446 -5.50 -15.32 27.08
C SER A 446 -4.04 -14.94 27.33
N VAL A 447 -3.19 -15.01 26.30
CA VAL A 447 -1.79 -14.56 26.40
C VAL A 447 -1.73 -13.05 26.64
N HIS A 448 -2.51 -12.27 25.88
CA HIS A 448 -2.60 -10.82 26.09
C HIS A 448 -2.97 -10.46 27.53
N ALA A 449 -3.98 -11.12 28.10
CA ALA A 449 -4.42 -10.87 29.46
C ALA A 449 -3.31 -11.13 30.50
N GLU A 450 -2.55 -12.22 30.36
CA GLU A 450 -1.43 -12.52 31.26
C GLU A 450 -0.28 -11.51 31.11
N ILE A 451 0.06 -11.13 29.87
CA ILE A 451 1.15 -10.20 29.58
C ILE A 451 0.84 -8.78 30.06
N THR A 452 -0.40 -8.29 29.88
CA THR A 452 -0.80 -6.93 30.26
C THR A 452 -1.29 -6.81 31.69
N HIS A 453 -1.42 -7.92 32.43
CA HIS A 453 -1.89 -7.91 33.81
C HIS A 453 -1.10 -6.93 34.71
N PRO A 454 0.25 -6.87 34.67
CA PRO A 454 1.00 -5.89 35.45
C PRO A 454 0.73 -4.42 35.10
N LEU A 455 0.40 -4.13 33.83
CA LEU A 455 0.02 -2.77 33.41
C LEU A 455 -1.31 -2.37 34.05
N LEU A 456 -2.27 -3.30 34.06
CA LEU A 456 -3.58 -3.12 34.68
C LEU A 456 -3.50 -2.97 36.20
N THR A 457 -2.70 -3.80 36.87
CA THR A 457 -2.54 -3.73 38.34
C THR A 457 -1.84 -2.44 38.74
N TRP A 458 -0.83 -1.99 37.98
CA TRP A 458 -0.17 -0.71 38.23
C TRP A 458 -1.14 0.47 38.04
N GLU A 459 -1.95 0.50 36.97
CA GLU A 459 -2.96 1.54 36.75
C GLU A 459 -4.01 1.55 37.88
N ALA A 460 -4.40 0.38 38.39
CA ALA A 460 -5.33 0.27 39.52
C ALA A 460 -4.70 0.80 40.82
N MET A 461 -3.46 0.41 41.14
CA MET A 461 -2.73 0.90 42.30
C MET A 461 -2.57 2.42 42.26
N LYS A 462 -2.15 2.99 41.12
CA LYS A 462 -2.00 4.45 40.97
C LYS A 462 -3.32 5.19 41.08
N ARG A 463 -4.41 4.61 40.58
CA ARG A 463 -5.75 5.18 40.72
C ARG A 463 -6.13 5.29 42.19
N GLU A 464 -5.90 4.24 42.98
CA GLU A 464 -6.20 4.25 44.42
C GLU A 464 -5.33 5.27 45.17
N GLU A 465 -4.03 5.34 44.86
CA GLU A 465 -3.09 6.31 45.45
C GLU A 465 -3.49 7.77 45.17
N MET A 466 -3.95 8.06 43.95
CA MET A 466 -4.20 9.43 43.48
C MET A 466 -5.68 9.86 43.58
N GLU A 467 -6.61 8.96 43.90
CA GLU A 467 -8.05 9.25 43.86
C GLU A 467 -8.42 10.46 44.72
N GLN A 468 -7.89 10.49 45.95
CA GLN A 468 -8.21 11.55 46.90
C GLN A 468 -7.61 12.88 46.45
N GLU A 469 -6.35 12.89 46.03
CA GLU A 469 -5.65 14.08 45.54
C GLU A 469 -6.38 14.69 44.33
N ILE A 470 -6.75 13.86 43.34
CA ILE A 470 -7.47 14.31 42.14
C ILE A 470 -8.84 14.87 42.53
N ARG A 471 -9.57 14.22 43.44
CA ARG A 471 -10.89 14.68 43.89
C ARG A 471 -10.81 16.05 44.58
N GLU A 472 -9.80 16.25 45.42
CA GLU A 472 -9.54 17.52 46.09
C GLU A 472 -9.16 18.61 45.09
N ALA A 473 -8.23 18.32 44.18
CA ALA A 473 -7.78 19.23 43.13
C ALA A 473 -8.93 19.62 42.19
N GLU A 474 -9.77 18.68 41.75
CA GLU A 474 -10.96 18.95 40.93
C GLU A 474 -11.98 19.85 41.65
N SER A 475 -12.20 19.62 42.94
CA SER A 475 -13.11 20.43 43.74
C SER A 475 -12.60 21.87 43.86
N GLN A 476 -11.32 22.03 44.18
CA GLN A 476 -10.68 23.34 44.27
C GLN A 476 -10.69 24.06 42.91
N ARG A 477 -10.35 23.35 41.83
CA ARG A 477 -10.39 23.88 40.47
C ARG A 477 -11.78 24.38 40.09
N LYS A 478 -12.84 23.60 40.35
CA LYS A 478 -14.23 24.02 40.09
C LYS A 478 -14.62 25.28 40.88
N ASN A 479 -14.19 25.39 42.14
CA ASN A 479 -14.43 26.58 42.96
C ASN A 479 -13.71 27.82 42.40
N GLN A 480 -12.44 27.67 42.01
CA GLN A 480 -11.66 28.75 41.39
C GLN A 480 -12.27 29.19 40.06
N GLU A 481 -12.65 28.25 39.18
CA GLU A 481 -13.31 28.55 37.90
C GLU A 481 -14.67 29.26 38.08
N ALA A 482 -15.45 28.86 39.08
CA ALA A 482 -16.70 29.54 39.43
C ALA A 482 -16.46 30.98 39.92
N ARG A 483 -15.42 31.20 40.74
CA ARG A 483 -15.00 32.54 41.17
C ARG A 483 -14.51 33.38 39.99
N LEU A 484 -13.68 32.82 39.10
CA LEU A 484 -13.20 33.45 37.87
C LEU A 484 -14.37 33.89 36.97
N LYS A 485 -15.37 33.02 36.79
CA LYS A 485 -16.60 33.35 36.05
C LYS A 485 -17.36 34.52 36.69
N SER A 486 -17.46 34.55 38.02
CA SER A 486 -18.09 35.64 38.77
C SER A 486 -17.32 36.95 38.62
N LEU A 487 -15.99 36.93 38.77
CA LEU A 487 -15.13 38.10 38.62
C LEU A 487 -15.18 38.66 37.20
N ARG A 488 -15.09 37.81 36.17
CA ARG A 488 -15.22 38.23 34.76
C ARG A 488 -16.60 38.84 34.46
N ALA A 489 -17.66 38.33 35.08
CA ALA A 489 -19.00 38.92 34.95
C ALA A 489 -19.13 40.29 35.65
N ARG A 490 -18.44 40.49 36.78
CA ARG A 490 -18.33 41.80 37.46
C ARG A 490 -17.51 42.78 36.61
N TYR A 491 -16.37 42.34 36.08
CA TYR A 491 -15.49 43.13 35.22
C TYR A 491 -16.26 43.74 34.03
N GLY A 492 -17.06 42.94 33.32
CA GLY A 492 -17.88 43.41 32.20
C GLY A 492 -18.97 44.45 32.55
N LYS A 493 -19.22 44.70 33.84
CA LYS A 493 -20.23 45.67 34.35
C LYS A 493 -19.63 46.76 35.24
N ALA A 494 -18.33 46.73 35.49
CA ALA A 494 -17.67 47.60 36.47
C ALA A 494 -17.44 49.02 35.94
N LYS A 495 -17.32 49.99 36.86
CA LYS A 495 -16.91 51.36 36.52
C LYS A 495 -15.39 51.41 36.35
N ARG A 496 -14.90 52.43 35.65
CA ARG A 496 -13.48 52.59 35.32
C ARG A 496 -12.55 52.58 36.55
N GLU A 497 -13.03 53.08 37.69
CA GLU A 497 -12.30 53.13 38.96
C GLU A 497 -12.08 51.74 39.59
N ASP A 498 -12.92 50.76 39.26
CA ASP A 498 -12.89 49.40 39.85
C ASP A 498 -12.23 48.37 38.91
N LEU A 499 -11.86 48.75 37.66
CA LEU A 499 -11.36 47.81 36.65
C LEU A 499 -9.96 47.28 36.97
N GLU A 500 -9.06 48.14 37.44
CA GLU A 500 -7.68 47.75 37.75
C GLU A 500 -7.62 46.72 38.89
N GLU A 501 -8.43 46.92 39.94
CA GLU A 501 -8.54 45.98 41.07
C GLU A 501 -9.11 44.61 40.62
N LEU A 502 -10.13 44.62 39.76
CA LEU A 502 -10.72 43.39 39.22
C LEU A 502 -9.77 42.65 38.26
N GLU A 503 -8.98 43.37 37.47
CA GLU A 503 -7.95 42.75 36.61
C GLU A 503 -6.87 42.06 37.43
N GLU A 504 -6.41 42.69 38.51
CA GLU A 504 -5.42 42.09 39.39
C GLU A 504 -5.99 40.85 40.10
N GLU A 505 -7.20 40.92 40.66
CA GLU A 505 -7.85 39.76 41.31
C GLU A 505 -8.07 38.59 40.32
N ILE A 506 -8.40 38.89 39.05
CA ILE A 506 -8.53 37.86 38.01
C ILE A 506 -7.16 37.25 37.70
N ARG A 507 -6.12 38.07 37.52
CA ARG A 507 -4.77 37.60 37.17
C ARG A 507 -4.15 36.76 38.29
N GLU A 508 -4.28 37.21 39.54
CA GLU A 508 -3.85 36.46 40.72
C GLU A 508 -4.54 35.09 40.75
N LEU A 509 -5.87 35.07 40.65
CA LEU A 509 -6.63 33.81 40.68
C LEU A 509 -6.30 32.88 39.50
N GLU A 510 -6.03 33.43 38.31
CA GLU A 510 -5.57 32.66 37.14
C GLU A 510 -4.19 32.04 37.36
N SER A 511 -3.28 32.75 38.03
CA SER A 511 -1.94 32.25 38.34
C SER A 511 -1.93 31.19 39.45
N GLU A 512 -2.93 31.20 40.33
CA GLU A 512 -3.11 30.25 41.43
C GLU A 512 -4.03 29.07 41.07
N LEU A 513 -4.47 28.97 39.81
CA LEU A 513 -5.34 27.90 39.36
C LEU A 513 -4.71 26.53 39.60
N VAL A 514 -5.38 25.69 40.38
CA VAL A 514 -4.88 24.35 40.67
C VAL A 514 -4.88 23.50 39.41
N GLU A 515 -3.74 22.88 39.12
CA GLU A 515 -3.64 21.84 38.10
C GLU A 515 -4.21 20.54 38.66
N VAL A 516 -5.14 19.94 37.93
CA VAL A 516 -5.70 18.64 38.32
C VAL A 516 -4.78 17.55 37.77
N PRO A 517 -4.20 16.69 38.62
CA PRO A 517 -3.37 15.58 38.15
C PRO A 517 -4.18 14.67 37.22
N VAL A 518 -3.55 14.22 36.13
CA VAL A 518 -4.19 13.27 35.20
C VAL A 518 -4.02 11.85 35.75
N MET A 519 -5.11 11.09 35.80
CA MET A 519 -5.07 9.68 36.15
C MET A 519 -4.10 8.92 35.22
N PRO A 520 -3.09 8.21 35.76
CA PRO A 520 -2.13 7.49 34.95
C PRO A 520 -2.81 6.46 34.04
N LYS A 521 -2.45 6.51 32.77
CA LYS A 521 -2.81 5.55 31.74
C LYS A 521 -1.60 5.28 30.86
N VAL A 522 -1.29 4.01 30.66
CA VAL A 522 -0.09 3.59 29.91
C VAL A 522 -0.42 2.93 28.58
N TRP A 523 -1.67 2.49 28.41
CA TRP A 523 -2.08 1.81 27.19
C TRP A 523 -3.56 1.98 26.84
N VAL A 524 -3.87 1.71 25.57
CA VAL A 524 -5.21 1.72 24.96
C VAL A 524 -5.36 0.57 23.96
N GLN A 525 -6.58 0.32 23.48
CA GLN A 525 -6.88 -0.79 22.55
C GLN A 525 -7.46 -0.29 21.22
N ASP A 526 -8.53 0.50 21.29
CA ASP A 526 -9.24 1.07 20.14
C ASP A 526 -9.30 2.59 20.32
N ILE A 527 -8.57 3.32 19.48
CA ILE A 527 -8.44 4.78 19.60
C ILE A 527 -8.24 5.41 18.22
N THR A 528 -8.94 6.52 17.96
CA THR A 528 -8.70 7.29 16.73
C THR A 528 -7.39 8.07 16.85
N PRO A 529 -6.73 8.41 15.73
CA PRO A 529 -5.46 9.15 15.77
C PRO A 529 -5.59 10.50 16.48
N GLU A 530 -6.74 11.17 16.34
CA GLU A 530 -7.03 12.44 17.01
C GLU A 530 -7.08 12.29 18.52
N HIS A 531 -7.77 11.26 19.01
CA HIS A 531 -7.88 11.02 20.45
C HIS A 531 -6.57 10.50 21.02
N LEU A 532 -5.82 9.70 20.26
CA LEU A 532 -4.48 9.25 20.63
C LEU A 532 -3.55 10.44 20.90
N GLY A 533 -3.53 11.44 20.01
CA GLY A 533 -2.72 12.65 20.22
C GLY A 533 -3.08 13.40 21.51
N THR A 534 -4.36 13.52 21.83
CA THR A 534 -4.82 14.12 23.09
C THR A 534 -4.39 13.31 24.31
N VAL A 535 -4.60 12.00 24.29
CA VAL A 535 -4.24 11.12 25.40
C VAL A 535 -2.73 11.11 25.61
N MET A 536 -1.93 11.07 24.54
CA MET A 536 -0.48 11.19 24.61
C MET A 536 -0.05 12.52 25.23
N SER A 537 -0.65 13.65 24.82
CA SER A 537 -0.35 14.97 25.38
C SER A 537 -0.54 15.01 26.90
N LEU A 538 -1.62 14.40 27.39
CA LEU A 538 -1.92 14.33 28.83
C LEU A 538 -0.94 13.44 29.61
N HIS A 539 -0.21 12.55 28.93
CA HIS A 539 0.70 11.57 29.53
C HIS A 539 2.18 11.83 29.16
N GLY A 540 2.51 13.09 28.86
CA GLY A 540 3.89 13.50 28.54
C GLY A 540 4.39 12.92 27.21
N GLY A 541 3.52 12.79 26.22
CA GLY A 541 3.84 12.24 24.90
C GLY A 541 3.91 10.72 24.82
N ARG A 542 3.49 9.99 25.85
CA ARG A 542 3.70 8.53 25.96
C ARG A 542 2.36 7.79 25.94
N MET A 543 2.25 6.72 25.15
CA MET A 543 1.10 5.81 25.17
C MET A 543 1.44 4.49 24.48
N SER A 544 0.70 3.42 24.74
CA SER A 544 0.86 2.15 24.04
C SER A 544 -0.46 1.63 23.48
N ILE A 545 -0.39 0.82 22.43
CA ILE A 545 -1.55 0.11 21.88
C ILE A 545 -1.31 -1.39 22.02
N MET A 546 -2.07 -2.04 22.91
CA MET A 546 -1.99 -3.50 23.12
C MET A 546 -3.30 -4.13 22.71
N SER A 547 -3.29 -5.02 21.71
CA SER A 547 -4.52 -5.64 21.22
C SER A 547 -4.31 -7.07 20.71
N ALA A 548 -5.24 -7.94 21.07
CA ALA A 548 -5.30 -9.31 20.56
C ALA A 548 -5.71 -9.37 19.07
N GLU A 549 -6.04 -8.23 18.47
CA GLU A 549 -6.53 -8.06 17.10
C GLU A 549 -5.75 -6.98 16.34
N GLY A 550 -6.01 -6.90 15.02
CA GLY A 550 -5.40 -5.92 14.12
C GLY A 550 -6.28 -4.72 13.76
N GLY A 551 -7.43 -4.52 14.43
CA GLY A 551 -8.40 -3.49 14.05
C GLY A 551 -7.85 -2.06 14.05
N ILE A 552 -6.77 -1.80 14.80
CA ILE A 552 -6.07 -0.52 14.78
C ILE A 552 -5.53 -0.17 13.39
N PHE A 553 -5.14 -1.16 12.58
CA PHE A 553 -4.67 -0.90 11.22
C PHE A 553 -5.80 -0.36 10.33
N ASP A 554 -7.04 -0.79 10.53
CA ASP A 554 -8.18 -0.23 9.80
C ASP A 554 -8.44 1.23 10.20
N ILE A 555 -8.21 1.56 11.47
CA ILE A 555 -8.35 2.91 12.01
C ILE A 555 -7.27 3.83 11.44
N MET A 556 -6.02 3.37 11.44
CA MET A 556 -4.89 4.02 10.77
C MET A 556 -5.19 4.22 9.27
N GLY A 557 -5.86 3.25 8.64
CA GLY A 557 -6.33 3.28 7.26
C GLY A 557 -7.51 4.22 7.00
N GLY A 558 -8.02 4.89 8.03
CA GLY A 558 -9.07 5.91 7.89
C GLY A 558 -10.49 5.39 8.06
N ARG A 559 -10.73 4.23 8.69
CA ARG A 559 -12.09 3.69 8.97
C ARG A 559 -13.04 4.73 9.60
N TYR A 560 -12.52 5.58 10.49
CA TYR A 560 -13.30 6.64 11.16
C TYR A 560 -13.02 8.06 10.61
N SER A 561 -12.19 8.17 9.56
CA SER A 561 -11.93 9.43 8.86
C SER A 561 -13.05 9.71 7.87
N LYS A 562 -13.58 10.94 7.85
CA LYS A 562 -14.70 11.36 6.97
C LYS A 562 -14.46 11.11 5.47
N ASN A 563 -13.21 10.89 5.06
CA ASN A 563 -12.80 10.67 3.67
C ASN A 563 -12.08 9.33 3.46
N GLY A 564 -12.01 8.45 4.47
CA GLY A 564 -11.22 7.21 4.37
C GLY A 564 -9.71 7.45 4.17
N VAL A 565 -9.24 8.69 4.40
CA VAL A 565 -7.83 9.04 4.24
C VAL A 565 -7.04 8.51 5.44
N PRO A 566 -5.98 7.73 5.21
CA PRO A 566 -5.13 7.23 6.28
C PRO A 566 -4.41 8.37 7.01
N ASN A 567 -4.48 8.38 8.34
CA ASN A 567 -3.79 9.33 9.21
C ASN A 567 -2.67 8.60 9.96
N LEU A 568 -1.47 8.59 9.37
CA LEU A 568 -0.34 7.79 9.86
C LEU A 568 0.72 8.63 10.57
N ASP A 569 0.75 9.94 10.36
CA ASP A 569 1.89 10.80 10.73
C ASP A 569 2.14 10.78 12.24
N LEU A 570 1.10 10.89 13.07
CA LEU A 570 1.21 10.78 14.52
C LEU A 570 1.89 9.47 14.93
N PHE A 571 1.48 8.33 14.34
CA PHE A 571 2.06 7.03 14.66
C PHE A 571 3.53 6.96 14.24
N LEU A 572 3.84 7.36 13.01
CA LEU A 572 5.20 7.30 12.45
C LEU A 572 6.18 8.20 13.20
N GLN A 573 5.74 9.41 13.58
CA GLN A 573 6.51 10.35 14.40
C GLN A 573 6.70 9.80 15.81
N SER A 574 5.65 9.23 16.42
CA SER A 574 5.73 8.60 17.74
C SER A 574 6.57 7.31 17.79
N HIS A 575 6.82 6.67 16.64
CA HIS A 575 7.79 5.59 16.55
C HIS A 575 9.23 6.11 16.63
N SER A 576 9.47 7.25 15.97
CA SER A 576 10.81 7.80 15.73
C SER A 576 11.24 8.77 16.84
N GLY A 577 10.29 9.31 17.61
CA GLY A 577 10.52 10.35 18.62
C GLY A 577 10.47 11.77 18.07
N ASP A 578 10.01 11.95 16.83
CA ASP A 578 9.97 13.25 16.15
C ASP A 578 8.83 14.12 16.70
N ALA A 579 9.09 15.42 16.85
CA ALA A 579 8.10 16.35 17.38
C ALA A 579 6.83 16.38 16.51
N VAL A 580 5.67 16.32 17.17
CA VAL A 580 4.34 16.40 16.57
C VAL A 580 3.73 17.75 16.89
N ARG A 581 3.31 18.49 15.87
CA ARG A 581 2.56 19.74 16.03
C ARG A 581 1.28 19.68 15.21
N VAL A 582 0.14 19.79 15.89
CA VAL A 582 -1.18 19.73 15.27
C VAL A 582 -1.97 20.95 15.72
N ASP A 583 -1.98 21.98 14.87
CA ASP A 583 -2.78 23.19 15.07
C ASP A 583 -4.19 22.96 14.51
N ARG A 584 -5.22 23.06 15.37
CA ARG A 584 -6.62 22.92 14.97
C ARG A 584 -7.38 24.18 15.35
N GLY A 585 -7.97 24.88 14.39
CA GLY A 585 -8.66 26.15 14.64
C GLY A 585 -9.85 26.10 15.62
N SER A 586 -10.33 24.90 16.00
CA SER A 586 -11.48 24.71 16.90
C SER A 586 -11.17 23.96 18.20
N ARG A 587 -9.92 23.55 18.45
CA ARG A 587 -9.47 22.83 19.66
C ARG A 587 -8.08 23.30 20.08
N GLU A 588 -7.68 23.00 21.31
CA GLU A 588 -6.29 23.24 21.73
C GLU A 588 -5.31 22.53 20.79
N SER A 589 -4.23 23.23 20.48
CA SER A 589 -3.18 22.71 19.60
C SER A 589 -2.40 21.64 20.35
N ILE A 590 -2.22 20.48 19.72
CA ILE A 590 -1.46 19.38 20.32
C ILE A 590 0.00 19.55 19.93
N TYR A 591 0.87 19.65 20.92
CA TYR A 591 2.31 19.73 20.74
C TYR A 591 3.00 18.65 21.58
N LEU A 592 3.61 17.67 20.92
CA LEU A 592 4.37 16.60 21.55
C LEU A 592 5.82 16.75 21.10
N GLU A 593 6.75 17.03 22.01
CA GLU A 593 8.16 17.21 21.64
C GLU A 593 8.88 15.90 21.38
N HIS A 594 8.65 14.91 22.24
CA HIS A 594 9.28 13.59 22.18
C HIS A 594 8.22 12.50 22.32
N PRO A 595 7.31 12.36 21.34
CA PRO A 595 6.25 11.37 21.42
C PRO A 595 6.83 9.95 21.33
N ALA A 596 6.33 9.04 22.15
CA ALA A 596 6.75 7.66 22.18
C ALA A 596 5.54 6.73 22.23
N LEU A 597 5.43 5.88 21.19
CA LEU A 597 4.34 4.93 21.04
C LEU A 597 4.87 3.52 20.85
N SER A 598 4.48 2.60 21.73
CA SER A 598 4.70 1.16 21.57
C SER A 598 3.43 0.46 21.11
N MET A 599 3.60 -0.66 20.40
CA MET A 599 2.48 -1.49 19.94
C MET A 599 2.77 -2.96 20.21
N GLY A 600 1.81 -3.65 20.80
CA GLY A 600 1.81 -5.10 20.95
C GLY A 600 0.55 -5.67 20.35
N LEU A 601 0.62 -6.10 19.10
CA LEU A 601 -0.53 -6.53 18.32
C LEU A 601 -0.41 -8.01 17.96
N SER A 602 -1.54 -8.73 17.95
CA SER A 602 -1.58 -10.09 17.42
C SER A 602 -2.64 -10.28 16.33
N PRO A 603 -2.47 -9.63 15.16
CA PRO A 603 -3.44 -9.70 14.07
C PRO A 603 -3.61 -11.13 13.53
N GLN A 604 -4.65 -11.36 12.73
CA GLN A 604 -4.72 -12.56 11.89
C GLN A 604 -3.79 -12.38 10.68
N PRO A 605 -3.22 -13.45 10.10
CA PRO A 605 -2.38 -13.34 8.90
C PRO A 605 -3.07 -12.62 7.73
N GLU A 606 -4.39 -12.80 7.56
CA GLU A 606 -5.18 -12.10 6.54
C GLU A 606 -5.21 -10.58 6.73
N VAL A 607 -5.15 -10.09 7.97
CA VAL A 607 -5.03 -8.64 8.24
C VAL A 607 -3.68 -8.12 7.75
N LEU A 608 -2.60 -8.90 7.91
CA LEU A 608 -1.29 -8.52 7.37
C LEU A 608 -1.31 -8.45 5.84
N LYS A 609 -2.03 -9.36 5.17
CA LYS A 609 -2.21 -9.30 3.70
C LYS A 609 -3.00 -8.05 3.30
N SER A 610 -4.12 -7.77 3.96
CA SER A 610 -4.98 -6.63 3.59
C SER A 610 -4.31 -5.27 3.79
N ILE A 611 -3.43 -5.14 4.79
CA ILE A 611 -2.73 -3.86 5.05
C ILE A 611 -1.56 -3.62 4.08
N ALA A 612 -1.11 -4.63 3.33
CA ALA A 612 -0.12 -4.45 2.27
C ALA A 612 -0.67 -3.60 1.11
N ASP A 613 -1.94 -3.83 0.77
CA ASP A 613 -2.68 -3.11 -0.27
C ASP A 613 -3.25 -1.77 0.21
N ALA A 614 -3.16 -1.49 1.52
CA ALA A 614 -3.71 -0.27 2.10
C ALA A 614 -2.91 0.97 1.63
N PRO A 615 -3.59 2.01 1.08
CA PRO A 615 -2.94 3.21 0.57
C PRO A 615 -1.98 3.84 1.59
N GLY A 616 -0.72 4.02 1.21
CA GLY A 616 0.29 4.71 2.01
C GLY A 616 0.91 3.90 3.16
N PHE A 617 0.49 2.66 3.44
CA PHE A 617 1.03 1.86 4.55
C PHE A 617 2.48 1.43 4.30
N ARG A 618 2.78 0.95 3.09
CA ARG A 618 4.15 0.65 2.67
C ARG A 618 4.91 1.93 2.34
N GLY A 619 4.34 2.78 1.47
CA GLY A 619 4.99 4.00 0.97
C GLY A 619 5.43 4.99 2.05
N ARG A 620 4.64 5.15 3.13
CA ARG A 620 5.00 6.03 4.27
C ARG A 620 5.75 5.31 5.39
N GLY A 621 6.08 4.03 5.19
CA GLY A 621 6.96 3.27 6.07
C GLY A 621 6.32 2.77 7.38
N LEU A 622 4.99 2.59 7.43
CA LEU A 622 4.32 1.96 8.58
C LEU A 622 4.79 0.50 8.71
N LEU A 623 4.71 -0.27 7.61
CA LEU A 623 5.09 -1.69 7.60
C LEU A 623 6.58 -1.88 7.95
N ALA A 624 7.44 -0.97 7.50
CA ALA A 624 8.87 -1.00 7.74
C ALA A 624 9.30 -0.89 9.21
N ARG A 625 8.41 -0.48 10.13
CA ARG A 625 8.72 -0.24 11.55
C ARG A 625 8.30 -1.37 12.49
N ASN A 626 7.56 -2.35 11.98
CA ASN A 626 7.01 -3.44 12.79
C ASN A 626 8.00 -4.61 12.88
N LEU A 627 8.22 -5.12 14.09
CA LEU A 627 8.87 -6.39 14.36
C LEU A 627 7.85 -7.52 14.17
N TYR A 628 8.02 -8.30 13.11
CA TYR A 628 7.07 -9.34 12.70
C TYR A 628 7.43 -10.70 13.27
N LEU A 629 6.44 -11.39 13.82
CA LEU A 629 6.50 -12.82 14.15
C LEU A 629 5.31 -13.52 13.51
N LEU A 630 5.59 -14.66 12.90
CA LEU A 630 4.60 -15.51 12.22
C LEU A 630 4.78 -16.96 12.71
N PRO A 631 4.46 -17.24 13.98
CA PRO A 631 4.68 -18.57 14.54
C PRO A 631 3.74 -19.63 13.94
N VAL A 632 4.17 -20.88 14.00
CA VAL A 632 3.35 -22.03 13.62
C VAL A 632 2.27 -22.26 14.69
N SER A 633 1.01 -22.31 14.26
CA SER A 633 -0.13 -22.56 15.15
C SER A 633 -0.05 -23.95 15.81
N LYS A 634 -0.18 -24.00 17.14
CA LYS A 634 -0.29 -25.26 17.91
C LYS A 634 -1.68 -25.93 17.83
N LEU A 635 -2.66 -25.31 17.18
CA LEU A 635 -3.99 -25.91 16.97
C LEU A 635 -3.87 -27.29 16.31
N GLY A 636 -4.59 -28.28 16.85
CA GLY A 636 -4.51 -29.68 16.40
C GLY A 636 -3.36 -30.49 17.02
N HIS A 637 -2.43 -29.84 17.73
CA HIS A 637 -1.24 -30.46 18.33
C HIS A 637 -1.11 -30.19 19.84
N ARG A 638 -2.18 -29.71 20.48
CA ARG A 638 -2.25 -29.41 21.91
C ARG A 638 -2.45 -30.68 22.73
N SER A 639 -1.83 -30.77 23.91
CA SER A 639 -2.11 -31.82 24.89
C SER A 639 -3.47 -31.61 25.57
N LEU A 640 -3.92 -30.36 25.67
CA LEU A 640 -5.10 -29.90 26.44
C LEU A 640 -5.01 -30.15 27.95
N GLU A 641 -3.88 -30.65 28.42
CA GLU A 641 -3.52 -30.80 29.82
C GLU A 641 -2.50 -29.70 30.15
N THR A 642 -2.95 -28.68 30.88
CA THR A 642 -2.17 -27.47 31.16
C THR A 642 -2.13 -27.18 32.64
N GLU A 643 -0.99 -26.66 33.10
CA GLU A 643 -0.85 -26.08 34.43
C GLU A 643 -0.86 -24.55 34.34
N PRO A 644 -1.48 -23.85 35.30
CA PRO A 644 -1.43 -22.40 35.33
C PRO A 644 0.00 -21.92 35.59
N VAL A 645 0.31 -20.70 35.12
CA VAL A 645 1.59 -20.06 35.42
C VAL A 645 1.76 -19.92 36.94
N GLN A 646 2.92 -20.37 37.44
CA GLN A 646 3.24 -20.33 38.86
C GLN A 646 3.23 -18.89 39.40
N SER A 647 2.60 -18.66 40.57
CA SER A 647 2.45 -17.33 41.16
C SER A 647 3.78 -16.60 41.34
N ILE A 648 4.84 -17.32 41.75
CA ILE A 648 6.18 -16.73 41.94
C ILE A 648 6.76 -16.14 40.64
N ILE A 649 6.46 -16.71 39.48
CA ILE A 649 6.92 -16.19 38.19
C ILE A 649 6.08 -14.97 37.81
N LYS A 650 4.77 -14.99 38.05
CA LYS A 650 3.87 -13.84 37.85
C LYS A 650 4.34 -12.64 38.68
N GLU A 651 4.57 -12.84 39.98
CA GLU A 651 4.99 -11.81 40.92
C GLU A 651 6.34 -11.18 40.54
N LYS A 652 7.31 -11.98 40.08
CA LYS A 652 8.60 -11.46 39.61
C LYS A 652 8.48 -10.63 38.33
N TYR A 653 7.68 -11.10 37.37
CA TYR A 653 7.42 -10.35 36.13
C TYR A 653 6.69 -9.04 36.44
N GLU A 654 5.67 -9.09 37.30
CA GLU A 654 4.91 -7.91 37.74
C GLU A 654 5.81 -6.88 38.44
N SER A 655 6.65 -7.33 39.38
CA SER A 655 7.59 -6.47 40.11
C SER A 655 8.53 -5.72 39.16
N ILE A 656 9.01 -6.37 38.09
CA ILE A 656 9.89 -5.74 37.11
C ILE A 656 9.14 -4.72 36.26
N ILE A 657 7.94 -5.04 35.77
CA ILE A 657 7.14 -4.08 35.01
C ILE A 657 6.78 -2.87 35.88
N HIS A 658 6.41 -3.07 37.14
CA HIS A 658 6.11 -1.99 38.08
C HIS A 658 7.34 -1.12 38.38
N ALA A 659 8.51 -1.71 38.55
CA ALA A 659 9.76 -0.97 38.73
C ALA A 659 10.05 -0.08 37.50
N LEU A 660 9.94 -0.63 36.30
CA LEU A 660 10.12 0.12 35.04
C LEU A 660 9.07 1.23 34.86
N LEU A 661 7.81 0.96 35.21
CA LEU A 661 6.73 1.95 35.20
C LEU A 661 6.93 3.07 36.24
N SER A 662 7.66 2.80 37.31
CA SER A 662 7.97 3.76 38.36
C SER A 662 9.26 4.55 38.10
N LEU A 663 9.98 4.28 37.01
CA LEU A 663 11.10 5.12 36.57
C LEU A 663 10.59 6.53 36.24
N GLU A 664 11.28 7.54 36.77
CA GLU A 664 11.08 8.93 36.37
C GLU A 664 12.02 9.29 35.22
N PRO A 665 11.62 10.18 34.29
CA PRO A 665 12.51 10.71 33.28
C PRO A 665 13.58 11.62 33.92
N SER A 666 14.69 11.81 33.21
CA SER A 666 15.70 12.81 33.57
C SER A 666 15.14 14.22 33.36
N LEU A 667 15.81 15.23 33.92
CA LEU A 667 15.48 16.63 33.67
C LEU A 667 16.61 17.32 32.88
N ASP A 668 16.26 18.18 31.94
CA ASP A 668 17.20 19.07 31.26
C ASP A 668 17.56 20.30 32.13
N GLU A 669 18.41 21.19 31.60
CA GLU A 669 18.82 22.43 32.29
C GLU A 669 17.66 23.37 32.65
N ARG A 670 16.49 23.20 32.02
CA ARG A 670 15.27 24.00 32.23
C ARG A 670 14.26 23.27 33.11
N GLY A 671 14.60 22.10 33.65
CA GLY A 671 13.71 21.27 34.45
C GLY A 671 12.67 20.50 33.63
N LYS A 672 12.87 20.37 32.32
CA LYS A 672 11.95 19.64 31.44
C LYS A 672 12.27 18.14 31.43
N PRO A 673 11.25 17.26 31.47
CA PRO A 673 11.45 15.82 31.29
C PRO A 673 12.13 15.46 29.96
N VAL A 674 13.23 14.70 30.05
CA VAL A 674 13.97 14.12 28.93
C VAL A 674 14.36 12.67 29.24
N PRO A 675 14.56 11.81 28.23
CA PRO A 675 14.98 10.43 28.47
C PRO A 675 16.37 10.35 29.11
N HIS A 676 16.56 9.38 29.99
CA HIS A 676 17.89 8.95 30.41
C HIS A 676 18.62 8.26 29.25
N VAL A 677 19.90 8.59 29.08
CA VAL A 677 20.73 8.03 28.00
C VAL A 677 21.48 6.79 28.50
N ILE A 678 21.27 5.65 27.84
CA ILE A 678 22.01 4.41 28.07
C ILE A 678 23.02 4.26 26.93
N SER A 679 24.32 4.17 27.26
CA SER A 679 25.38 4.02 26.27
C SER A 679 25.77 2.56 26.05
N LEU A 680 26.26 2.25 24.85
CA LEU A 680 26.90 0.96 24.58
C LEU A 680 28.32 0.94 25.14
N SER A 681 28.71 -0.20 25.73
CA SER A 681 30.13 -0.50 25.90
C SER A 681 30.82 -0.60 24.53
N TYR A 682 32.13 -0.40 24.48
CA TYR A 682 32.88 -0.50 23.22
C TYR A 682 32.69 -1.87 22.53
N ALA A 683 32.71 -2.96 23.31
CA ALA A 683 32.48 -4.30 22.78
C ALA A 683 31.05 -4.47 22.24
N ALA A 684 30.02 -3.93 22.91
CA ALA A 684 28.65 -3.96 22.38
C ALA A 684 28.49 -3.15 21.10
N TYR A 685 29.18 -2.01 20.99
CA TYR A 685 29.19 -1.20 19.77
C TYR A 685 29.81 -1.95 18.58
N GLU A 686 30.92 -2.66 18.77
CA GLU A 686 31.55 -3.45 17.71
C GLU A 686 30.60 -4.55 17.19
N GLU A 687 29.94 -5.28 18.08
CA GLU A 687 28.96 -6.32 17.70
C GLU A 687 27.78 -5.72 16.90
N TRP A 688 27.25 -4.58 17.36
CA TRP A 688 26.19 -3.86 16.64
C TRP A 688 26.66 -3.35 15.27
N LEU A 689 27.89 -2.88 15.17
CA LEU A 689 28.47 -2.37 13.92
C LEU A 689 28.70 -3.51 12.91
N GLU A 690 29.17 -4.67 13.36
CA GLU A 690 29.31 -5.85 12.51
C GLU A 690 27.96 -6.32 11.98
N PHE A 691 26.94 -6.39 12.84
CA PHE A 691 25.58 -6.69 12.41
C PHE A 691 25.03 -5.66 11.42
N SER A 692 25.27 -4.37 11.65
CA SER A 692 24.86 -3.30 10.73
C SER A 692 25.52 -3.46 9.36
N ARG A 693 26.81 -3.82 9.31
CA ARG A 693 27.53 -4.11 8.06
C ARG A 693 26.99 -5.35 7.35
N TRP A 694 26.59 -6.37 8.11
CA TRP A 694 25.93 -7.55 7.56
C TRP A 694 24.60 -7.19 6.90
N VAL A 695 23.75 -6.39 7.58
CA VAL A 695 22.49 -5.89 6.99
C VAL A 695 22.75 -5.07 5.72
N GLU A 696 23.71 -4.12 5.74
CA GLU A 696 24.08 -3.30 4.57
C GLU A 696 24.57 -4.13 3.38
N LYS A 697 25.22 -5.27 3.63
CA LYS A 697 25.60 -6.20 2.58
C LYS A 697 24.37 -6.88 1.98
N ASP A 698 23.47 -7.37 2.82
CA ASP A 698 22.28 -8.11 2.40
C ASP A 698 21.20 -7.21 1.76
N LEU A 699 21.33 -5.88 1.86
CA LEU A 699 20.49 -4.87 1.20
C LEU A 699 20.80 -4.64 -0.29
N ARG A 700 21.92 -5.17 -0.81
CA ARG A 700 22.35 -4.93 -2.19
C ARG A 700 21.44 -5.63 -3.21
N GLU A 701 21.50 -5.18 -4.46
CA GLU A 701 20.83 -5.85 -5.59
C GLU A 701 21.26 -7.32 -5.68
N GLY A 702 20.28 -8.23 -5.75
CA GLY A 702 20.45 -9.67 -5.79
C GLY A 702 20.63 -10.35 -4.43
N GLU A 703 20.66 -9.59 -3.33
CA GLU A 703 20.86 -10.14 -1.98
C GLU A 703 19.54 -10.31 -1.20
N ARG A 704 19.65 -10.92 -0.01
CA ARG A 704 18.52 -11.40 0.80
C ARG A 704 17.43 -10.36 1.08
N PHE A 705 17.78 -9.08 1.27
CA PHE A 705 16.86 -8.02 1.68
C PHE A 705 16.42 -7.07 0.56
N GLU A 706 16.79 -7.32 -0.71
CA GLU A 706 16.43 -6.46 -1.85
C GLU A 706 14.94 -6.09 -1.90
N TYR A 707 14.06 -7.04 -1.63
CA TYR A 707 12.60 -6.83 -1.71
C TYR A 707 11.98 -6.18 -0.47
N ILE A 708 12.76 -6.01 0.60
CA ILE A 708 12.33 -5.44 1.89
C ILE A 708 13.31 -4.38 2.41
N MET A 709 14.01 -3.68 1.52
CA MET A 709 15.05 -2.69 1.89
C MET A 709 14.55 -1.64 2.89
N ASP A 710 13.29 -1.23 2.76
CA ASP A 710 12.64 -0.25 3.64
C ASP A 710 12.55 -0.73 5.09
N TRP A 711 12.26 -2.02 5.30
CA TRP A 711 12.22 -2.67 6.60
C TRP A 711 13.63 -3.03 7.09
N ALA A 712 14.42 -3.71 6.27
CA ALA A 712 15.74 -4.21 6.65
C ALA A 712 16.71 -3.08 7.00
N GLY A 713 16.65 -1.92 6.33
CA GLY A 713 17.44 -0.75 6.69
C GLY A 713 17.16 -0.19 8.10
N LYS A 714 16.02 -0.54 8.72
CA LYS A 714 15.68 -0.15 10.11
C LYS A 714 16.04 -1.21 11.14
N LEU A 715 16.48 -2.40 10.70
CA LEU A 715 16.78 -3.52 11.57
C LEU A 715 17.91 -3.22 12.58
N PRO A 716 19.02 -2.54 12.22
CA PRO A 716 20.05 -2.20 13.20
C PRO A 716 19.55 -1.27 14.31
N GLY A 717 18.71 -0.29 13.95
CA GLY A 717 18.06 0.59 14.93
C GLY A 717 17.14 -0.22 15.84
N ALA A 718 16.28 -1.08 15.28
CA ALA A 718 15.40 -1.95 16.04
C ALA A 718 16.17 -2.89 16.99
N ALA A 719 17.32 -3.42 16.57
CA ALA A 719 18.17 -4.24 17.43
C ALA A 719 18.76 -3.45 18.61
N ALA A 720 19.12 -2.17 18.42
CA ALA A 720 19.52 -1.31 19.52
C ALA A 720 18.37 -1.07 20.51
N ARG A 721 17.13 -0.90 20.02
CA ARG A 721 15.93 -0.80 20.87
C ARG A 721 15.73 -2.06 21.70
N LEU A 722 15.82 -3.24 21.06
CA LEU A 722 15.72 -4.53 21.74
C LEU A 722 16.80 -4.67 22.82
N ALA A 723 18.05 -4.28 22.54
CA ALA A 723 19.13 -4.29 23.52
C ALA A 723 18.81 -3.38 24.72
N GLY A 724 18.26 -2.20 24.47
CA GLY A 724 17.78 -1.29 25.52
C GLY A 724 16.69 -1.92 26.39
N LEU A 725 15.69 -2.56 25.79
CA LEU A 725 14.61 -3.24 26.53
C LEU A 725 15.13 -4.39 27.40
N LEU A 726 16.01 -5.24 26.85
CA LEU A 726 16.63 -6.33 27.60
C LEU A 726 17.51 -5.80 28.75
N HIS A 727 18.23 -4.70 28.52
CA HIS A 727 19.04 -4.04 29.53
C HIS A 727 18.19 -3.45 30.67
N CYS A 728 17.07 -2.80 30.34
CA CYS A 728 16.12 -2.28 31.33
C CYS A 728 15.56 -3.40 32.20
N VAL A 729 15.22 -4.56 31.64
CA VAL A 729 14.77 -5.72 32.43
C VAL A 729 15.86 -6.24 33.37
N ARG A 730 17.13 -6.19 32.95
CA ARG A 730 18.26 -6.59 33.79
C ARG A 730 18.54 -5.59 34.92
N TYR A 731 18.33 -4.30 34.68
CA TYR A 731 18.61 -3.21 35.63
C TYR A 731 17.36 -2.32 35.83
N PRO A 732 16.27 -2.85 36.42
CA PRO A 732 14.96 -2.21 36.38
C PRO A 732 14.82 -0.93 37.22
N GLU A 733 15.74 -0.67 38.15
CA GLU A 733 15.69 0.52 39.02
C GLU A 733 16.45 1.72 38.46
N GLN A 734 17.62 1.49 37.85
CA GLN A 734 18.46 2.55 37.27
C GLN A 734 19.20 2.07 36.01
N PRO A 735 18.50 1.85 34.88
CA PRO A 735 19.11 1.30 33.67
C PRO A 735 20.31 2.10 33.13
N TRP A 736 20.32 3.41 33.34
CA TRP A 736 21.37 4.33 32.87
C TRP A 736 22.66 4.30 33.71
N SER A 737 22.65 3.63 34.86
CA SER A 737 23.85 3.49 35.70
C SER A 737 24.89 2.54 35.10
N GLU A 738 24.47 1.68 34.16
CA GLU A 738 25.27 0.65 33.53
C GLU A 738 25.25 0.78 32.00
N GLN A 739 26.37 0.44 31.37
CA GLN A 739 26.43 0.37 29.91
C GLN A 739 25.85 -0.95 29.40
N ILE A 740 25.26 -0.93 28.20
CA ILE A 740 24.86 -2.16 27.51
C ILE A 740 26.12 -2.95 27.16
N GLN A 741 26.23 -4.16 27.72
CA GLN A 741 27.35 -5.06 27.51
C GLN A 741 27.18 -5.90 26.24
N ALA A 742 28.29 -6.41 25.71
CA ALA A 742 28.30 -7.22 24.48
C ALA A 742 27.35 -8.42 24.54
N GLU A 743 27.20 -9.06 25.70
CA GLU A 743 26.27 -10.17 25.91
C GLU A 743 24.81 -9.78 25.63
N THR A 744 24.36 -8.66 26.20
CA THR A 744 22.98 -8.16 25.99
C THR A 744 22.77 -7.73 24.54
N MET A 745 23.79 -7.13 23.92
CA MET A 745 23.74 -6.79 22.50
C MET A 745 23.62 -8.05 21.63
N LYS A 746 24.46 -9.06 21.82
CA LYS A 746 24.40 -10.33 21.07
C LYS A 746 23.03 -10.98 21.12
N GLN A 747 22.42 -11.01 22.30
CA GLN A 747 21.05 -11.52 22.47
C GLN A 747 20.06 -10.71 21.62
N ALA A 748 20.11 -9.39 21.68
CA ALA A 748 19.26 -8.51 20.87
C ALA A 748 19.49 -8.68 19.35
N LEU A 749 20.75 -8.84 18.92
CA LEU A 749 21.10 -9.10 17.52
C LEU A 749 20.58 -10.47 17.06
N GLY A 750 20.65 -11.49 17.91
CA GLY A 750 20.07 -12.82 17.66
C GLY A 750 18.55 -12.74 17.43
N PHE A 751 17.83 -12.00 18.28
CA PHE A 751 16.41 -11.72 18.05
C PHE A 751 16.17 -10.92 16.77
N GLY A 752 16.99 -9.91 16.49
CA GLY A 752 16.93 -9.17 15.23
C GLY A 752 17.05 -10.06 14.00
N ALA A 753 17.96 -11.04 14.02
CA ALA A 753 18.10 -12.03 12.96
C ALA A 753 16.84 -12.91 12.81
N ILE A 754 16.22 -13.33 13.91
CA ILE A 754 14.95 -14.07 13.90
C ILE A 754 13.82 -13.22 13.28
N PHE A 755 13.65 -11.98 13.76
CA PHE A 755 12.68 -11.04 13.19
C PHE A 755 12.89 -10.83 11.69
N SER A 756 14.15 -10.83 11.21
CA SER A 756 14.44 -10.70 9.76
C SER A 756 13.91 -11.87 8.93
N SER A 757 14.02 -13.10 9.46
CA SER A 757 13.49 -14.30 8.81
C SER A 757 11.96 -14.29 8.77
N HIS A 758 11.32 -13.87 9.84
CA HIS A 758 9.86 -13.70 9.88
C HIS A 758 9.38 -12.56 8.99
N ALA A 759 10.08 -11.42 8.96
CA ALA A 759 9.76 -10.30 8.10
C ALA A 759 9.80 -10.71 6.63
N LEU A 760 10.82 -11.42 6.18
CA LEU A 760 10.87 -11.97 4.81
C LEU A 760 9.64 -12.80 4.47
N LYS A 761 9.21 -13.70 5.38
CA LYS A 761 8.00 -14.50 5.16
C LYS A 761 6.74 -13.63 5.14
N VAL A 762 6.64 -12.64 6.02
CA VAL A 762 5.51 -11.71 6.08
C VAL A 762 5.42 -10.85 4.83
N PHE A 763 6.52 -10.24 4.37
CA PHE A 763 6.54 -9.45 3.14
C PHE A 763 6.28 -10.31 1.90
N ASN A 764 6.73 -11.58 1.89
CA ASN A 764 6.33 -12.53 0.86
C ASN A 764 4.83 -12.86 0.90
N LEU A 765 4.22 -12.97 2.08
CA LEU A 765 2.76 -13.14 2.22
C LEU A 765 2.00 -11.88 1.77
N MET A 766 2.53 -10.70 2.06
CA MET A 766 1.98 -9.40 1.67
C MET A 766 2.09 -9.14 0.16
N GLY A 767 3.13 -9.66 -0.49
CA GLY A 767 3.34 -9.56 -1.94
C GLY A 767 2.91 -10.80 -2.73
N ALA A 768 2.19 -11.75 -2.10
CA ALA A 768 1.94 -13.05 -2.69
C ALA A 768 1.02 -12.98 -3.91
N ASP A 769 1.51 -13.50 -5.04
CA ASP A 769 0.65 -13.92 -6.14
C ASP A 769 -0.31 -15.01 -5.64
N THR A 770 -1.61 -14.76 -5.79
CA THR A 770 -2.70 -15.72 -5.49
C THR A 770 -2.47 -17.10 -6.12
N SER A 771 -1.74 -17.18 -7.23
CA SER A 771 -1.35 -18.42 -7.91
C SER A 771 -0.38 -19.27 -7.08
N LEU A 772 0.58 -18.66 -6.37
CA LEU A 772 1.60 -19.34 -5.58
C LEU A 772 1.01 -19.91 -4.27
N GLU A 773 0.12 -19.16 -3.62
CA GLU A 773 -0.60 -19.66 -2.43
C GLU A 773 -1.59 -20.79 -2.81
N GLY A 774 -2.25 -20.66 -3.96
CA GLY A 774 -3.07 -21.74 -4.50
C GLY A 774 -2.25 -22.97 -4.91
N ALA A 775 -1.06 -22.80 -5.49
CA ALA A 775 -0.14 -23.88 -5.83
C ALA A 775 0.27 -24.69 -4.58
N ARG A 776 0.54 -24.02 -3.45
CA ARG A 776 0.79 -24.69 -2.16
C ARG A 776 -0.39 -25.55 -1.69
N LYS A 777 -1.62 -25.05 -1.82
CA LYS A 777 -2.84 -25.79 -1.44
C LYS A 777 -3.03 -27.02 -2.33
N VAL A 778 -2.75 -26.89 -3.62
CA VAL A 778 -2.77 -28.02 -4.56
C VAL A 778 -1.66 -29.03 -4.22
N TRP A 779 -0.44 -28.58 -3.89
CA TRP A 779 0.65 -29.47 -3.50
C TRP A 779 0.35 -30.28 -2.23
N ARG A 780 -0.13 -29.63 -1.16
CA ARG A 780 -0.53 -30.33 0.08
C ARG A 780 -1.61 -31.38 -0.15
N TRP A 781 -2.51 -31.14 -1.11
CA TRP A 781 -3.50 -32.12 -1.52
C TRP A 781 -2.83 -33.32 -2.21
N ILE A 782 -1.93 -33.07 -3.18
CA ILE A 782 -1.17 -34.13 -3.87
C ILE A 782 -0.38 -35.00 -2.87
N GLU A 783 0.32 -34.38 -1.91
CA GLU A 783 1.06 -35.08 -0.85
C GLU A 783 0.16 -35.95 0.03
N ARG A 784 -1.03 -35.44 0.39
CA ARG A 784 -1.98 -36.16 1.23
C ARG A 784 -2.60 -37.37 0.51
N GLU A 785 -2.98 -37.20 -0.76
CA GLU A 785 -3.54 -38.29 -1.55
C GLU A 785 -2.47 -39.28 -2.04
N ARG A 786 -1.17 -38.94 -1.89
CA ARG A 786 -0.01 -39.72 -2.36
C ARG A 786 -0.12 -40.17 -3.81
N SER A 787 -0.71 -39.32 -4.64
CA SER A 787 -1.05 -39.68 -6.01
C SER A 787 0.10 -39.32 -6.96
N GLN A 788 0.67 -40.32 -7.63
CA GLN A 788 1.72 -40.10 -8.64
C GLN A 788 1.18 -39.51 -9.96
N SER A 789 -0.15 -39.55 -10.16
CA SER A 789 -0.82 -38.90 -11.27
C SER A 789 -2.27 -38.59 -10.94
N PHE A 790 -2.77 -37.41 -11.32
CA PHE A 790 -4.15 -36.99 -11.05
C PHE A 790 -4.77 -36.27 -12.24
N LYS A 791 -6.10 -36.33 -12.36
CA LYS A 791 -6.82 -35.50 -13.34
C LYS A 791 -7.16 -34.15 -12.73
N LYS A 792 -7.11 -33.12 -13.57
CA LYS A 792 -7.49 -31.75 -13.19
C LYS A 792 -8.84 -31.65 -12.48
N ASN A 793 -9.85 -32.36 -13.00
CA ASN A 793 -11.21 -32.33 -12.45
C ASN A 793 -11.30 -32.98 -11.05
N ASP A 794 -10.49 -34.00 -10.78
CA ASP A 794 -10.48 -34.71 -9.50
C ASP A 794 -9.85 -33.82 -8.42
N CYS A 795 -8.73 -33.16 -8.77
CA CYS A 795 -8.10 -32.14 -7.94
C CYS A 795 -9.06 -30.98 -7.61
N TYR A 796 -9.75 -30.45 -8.62
CA TYR A 796 -10.75 -29.39 -8.42
C TYR A 796 -11.90 -29.83 -7.52
N ASN A 797 -12.47 -31.03 -7.73
CA ASN A 797 -13.59 -31.52 -6.93
C ASN A 797 -13.22 -31.64 -5.44
N SER A 798 -12.01 -32.10 -5.13
CA SER A 798 -11.51 -32.22 -3.76
C SER A 798 -11.16 -30.87 -3.11
N LEU A 799 -10.85 -29.85 -3.92
CA LEU A 799 -10.48 -28.51 -3.45
C LEU A 799 -11.54 -27.43 -3.74
N LYS A 800 -12.78 -27.82 -4.05
CA LYS A 800 -13.88 -26.91 -4.40
C LYS A 800 -14.23 -25.89 -3.30
N GLY A 801 -13.92 -26.23 -2.04
CA GLY A 801 -14.06 -25.29 -0.91
C GLY A 801 -13.02 -24.16 -0.90
N SER A 802 -11.87 -24.38 -1.55
CA SER A 802 -10.79 -23.38 -1.69
C SER A 802 -10.76 -22.72 -3.07
N PHE A 803 -11.28 -23.39 -4.11
CA PHE A 803 -11.37 -22.88 -5.49
C PHE A 803 -12.83 -22.91 -5.96
N PRO A 804 -13.55 -21.77 -5.96
CA PRO A 804 -14.97 -21.72 -6.34
C PRO A 804 -15.24 -22.10 -7.81
N ARG A 805 -14.28 -21.89 -8.72
CA ARG A 805 -14.38 -22.22 -10.15
C ARG A 805 -13.15 -23.00 -10.63
N VAL A 806 -13.34 -23.82 -11.67
CA VAL A 806 -12.24 -24.58 -12.33
C VAL A 806 -11.17 -23.65 -12.92
N ALA A 807 -11.52 -22.43 -13.30
CA ALA A 807 -10.55 -21.44 -13.77
C ALA A 807 -9.62 -20.92 -12.66
N ASP A 808 -10.03 -21.05 -11.39
CA ASP A 808 -9.27 -20.52 -10.25
C ASP A 808 -8.11 -21.47 -9.84
N ILE A 809 -8.17 -22.75 -10.22
CA ILE A 809 -7.09 -23.74 -9.96
C ILE A 809 -6.04 -23.79 -11.08
N GLU A 810 -6.34 -23.23 -12.25
CA GLU A 810 -5.45 -23.24 -13.43
C GLU A 810 -4.10 -22.54 -13.17
N PRO A 811 -4.07 -21.28 -12.70
CA PRO A 811 -2.81 -20.60 -12.42
C PRO A 811 -1.97 -21.32 -11.35
N CYS A 812 -2.61 -22.06 -10.45
CA CYS A 812 -1.95 -22.80 -9.39
C CYS A 812 -1.21 -24.03 -9.93
N LEU A 813 -1.82 -24.71 -10.90
CA LEU A 813 -1.23 -25.87 -11.58
C LEU A 813 -0.08 -25.42 -12.48
N ASP A 814 -0.22 -24.26 -13.13
CA ASP A 814 0.84 -23.67 -13.97
C ASP A 814 2.09 -23.38 -13.13
N VAL A 815 1.95 -22.81 -11.93
CA VAL A 815 3.07 -22.58 -11.00
C VAL A 815 3.76 -23.88 -10.56
N LEU A 816 3.01 -24.95 -10.32
CA LEU A 816 3.58 -26.27 -10.00
C LEU A 816 4.31 -26.88 -11.19
N GLU A 817 3.78 -26.70 -12.40
CA GLU A 817 4.41 -27.19 -13.63
C GLU A 817 5.69 -26.41 -13.96
N GLU A 818 5.68 -25.08 -13.81
CA GLU A 818 6.87 -24.22 -13.97
C GLU A 818 7.98 -24.53 -12.97
N ARG A 819 7.63 -25.01 -11.77
CA ARG A 819 8.57 -25.37 -10.71
C ARG A 819 8.99 -26.84 -10.73
N ASN A 820 8.66 -27.58 -11.79
CA ASN A 820 8.95 -29.00 -11.96
C ASN A 820 8.36 -29.90 -10.85
N TYR A 821 7.26 -29.50 -10.23
CA TYR A 821 6.52 -30.33 -9.26
C TYR A 821 5.60 -31.33 -9.97
N ILE A 822 4.98 -30.91 -11.07
CA ILE A 822 4.05 -31.72 -11.88
C ILE A 822 4.31 -31.49 -13.37
N ALA A 823 3.84 -32.39 -14.23
CA ALA A 823 3.90 -32.25 -15.69
C ALA A 823 2.56 -32.66 -16.31
N SER A 824 2.03 -31.85 -17.22
CA SER A 824 0.75 -32.11 -17.88
C SER A 824 0.91 -32.99 -19.13
N TYR A 825 0.02 -33.97 -19.27
CA TYR A 825 -0.11 -34.81 -20.46
C TYR A 825 -1.57 -34.83 -20.94
N LYS A 826 -1.76 -34.63 -22.26
CA LYS A 826 -3.06 -34.69 -22.92
C LYS A 826 -3.24 -36.03 -23.60
N GLU A 827 -4.08 -36.91 -23.05
CA GLU A 827 -4.49 -38.13 -23.75
C GLU A 827 -5.32 -37.78 -24.99
N LYS A 828 -4.90 -38.26 -26.17
CA LYS A 828 -5.74 -38.25 -27.38
C LYS A 828 -6.84 -39.31 -27.22
N LYS A 829 -8.03 -38.90 -26.81
CA LYS A 829 -9.25 -39.73 -26.86
C LYS A 829 -10.29 -39.14 -27.82
N VAL A 830 -11.14 -40.00 -28.36
CA VAL A 830 -12.32 -39.61 -29.18
C VAL A 830 -13.36 -38.99 -28.24
N GLY A 831 -13.21 -37.70 -27.93
CA GLY A 831 -14.05 -36.96 -26.97
C GLY A 831 -13.37 -35.67 -26.46
N ARG A 832 -14.01 -34.94 -25.53
CA ARG A 832 -13.42 -33.72 -24.93
C ARG A 832 -12.12 -34.10 -24.19
N PRO A 833 -10.96 -33.54 -24.57
CA PRO A 833 -9.67 -33.98 -24.03
C PRO A 833 -9.59 -33.69 -22.52
N SER A 834 -9.21 -34.70 -21.74
CA SER A 834 -8.93 -34.57 -20.30
C SER A 834 -7.43 -34.36 -20.09
N ILE A 835 -7.07 -33.36 -19.29
CA ILE A 835 -5.68 -33.10 -18.89
C ILE A 835 -5.39 -33.91 -17.62
N THR A 836 -4.37 -34.76 -17.71
CA THR A 836 -3.81 -35.51 -16.58
C THR A 836 -2.46 -34.91 -16.23
N TYR A 837 -2.17 -34.77 -14.94
CA TYR A 837 -0.88 -34.33 -14.43
C TYR A 837 -0.17 -35.52 -13.78
N THR A 838 1.11 -35.68 -14.09
CA THR A 838 2.02 -36.61 -13.41
C THR A 838 2.85 -35.81 -12.42
N VAL A 839 3.16 -36.38 -11.26
CA VAL A 839 3.98 -35.72 -10.22
C VAL A 839 5.45 -36.09 -10.40
N ASN A 840 6.35 -35.17 -10.10
CA ASN A 840 7.79 -35.42 -10.18
C ASN A 840 8.19 -36.62 -9.29
N PRO A 841 8.80 -37.68 -9.85
CA PRO A 841 9.21 -38.87 -9.11
C PRO A 841 10.13 -38.61 -7.93
N GLU A 842 10.96 -37.56 -7.96
CA GLU A 842 11.83 -37.19 -6.84
C GLU A 842 11.02 -36.74 -5.61
N LEU A 843 9.89 -36.06 -5.82
CA LEU A 843 9.00 -35.61 -4.76
C LEU A 843 8.05 -36.71 -4.26
N CYS A 844 7.93 -37.82 -5.00
CA CYS A 844 7.09 -38.98 -4.66
C CYS A 844 7.89 -40.15 -4.08
N GLN A 845 9.19 -40.00 -3.80
CA GLN A 845 10.00 -41.07 -3.24
C GLN A 845 9.41 -41.55 -1.90
N GLY A 846 8.95 -42.81 -1.86
CA GLY A 846 8.30 -43.41 -0.69
C GLY A 846 6.76 -43.33 -0.67
N TRP A 847 6.13 -42.77 -1.70
CA TRP A 847 4.68 -42.88 -1.90
C TRP A 847 4.39 -44.24 -2.55
N SER A 848 3.98 -45.21 -1.72
CA SER A 848 3.60 -46.57 -2.10
C SER A 848 2.28 -46.64 -2.83
#